data_AF-A0A812V6B4-F1
#
_entry.id   AF-A0A812V6B4-F1
#
_cell.length_a   1.000
_cell.length_b   1.000
_cell.length_c   1.000
_cell.angle_alpha   90.00
_cell.angle_beta   90.00
_cell.angle_gamma   90.00
#
_symmetry.space_group_name_H-M   'P 1'
#
loop_
_entity.id
_entity.type
_entity.pdbx_description
1 polymer ?
#
loop_
_entity_poly.entity_id
_entity_poly.type
_entity_poly.pdbx_seq_one_letter_code
_entity_poly.pdbx_strand_id
1 'polypeptide(L)'
;MSFFGQITEALTLCSQPPVRPVRTAADPPMEPKEALGLLKDGNRRFVDGRPLANRTNAVVRKELVELGQAPHTAIIGCADSRAPLETIFDTMPGDIFVLRNAGNTCTHAEGSMIGSLEFCTGKLGSRLVLVLGHTKCGAVYGATKTFLDAQGLPNKKAGSALQGLLQDLGAVAQQAQQEMGPDADADAIAAHAVRVNVFHTINFLLQFSESIREGVSSGQIQIHGGIYHLETGSVEFLGESPQQSELLLSSLPVPPSMVGSSEADRGTHGVRTGADVAIKSEQALKLLMEGNQRFAAGAPTAVTTSKDMRRALVKCGQAPHSAIVGCADSRVPVDTVFDSMPGDLFVLRNAGNTCTHAEGSIVGSLEFCTGKLGTQLVLVLGHTQCGAVAGATQTYLSGATSKAPGSALEGLLQGLAGVAQKASEDLGPKAEEAAVVAHAVKVNVFNSVNFLLKFSEPLRELVRKGDLDIQGGIYHLETGKVEFLGRSPQHAELLSSKRSVPPSITTGAVRTSKSGPVLPSDALAMLRDGNERFAVGAPVAGKVYQSMREALATVGQAPHTAVVGCADSRVPLETVFDALPGDLFVLRNAGNTCTHAEGSLLGSLEFCTGALNTRLIFVLGHTNCGAIKGATSAFLQSKKQGGAKDLQGKLEGLRRGAIVGYCRDVLDCFGAW
;
A
#
# COMPACT_ATOMS: atom_id res chain seq x y z
N MET A 1 -50.83 -32.37 -22.43
CA MET A 1 -50.40 -31.09 -21.83
C MET A 1 -49.24 -31.38 -20.89
N SER A 2 -47.99 -31.26 -21.34
CA SER A 2 -46.82 -31.70 -20.55
C SER A 2 -45.50 -31.13 -21.09
N PHE A 3 -45.43 -29.81 -21.32
CA PHE A 3 -44.23 -29.16 -21.88
C PHE A 3 -43.89 -27.78 -21.28
N PHE A 4 -44.56 -27.38 -20.20
CA PHE A 4 -44.35 -26.08 -19.53
C PHE A 4 -43.73 -26.16 -18.13
N GLY A 5 -43.48 -27.37 -17.61
CA GLY A 5 -43.09 -27.60 -16.22
C GLY A 5 -41.58 -27.72 -15.94
N GLN A 6 -40.70 -27.59 -16.95
CA GLN A 6 -39.25 -27.87 -16.82
C GLN A 6 -38.33 -26.70 -17.20
N ILE A 7 -38.88 -25.51 -17.46
CA ILE A 7 -38.07 -24.32 -17.86
C ILE A 7 -37.82 -23.38 -16.67
N THR A 8 -38.57 -23.51 -15.57
CA THR A 8 -38.51 -22.61 -14.40
C THR A 8 -37.42 -22.92 -13.37
N GLU A 9 -36.86 -24.15 -13.33
CA GLU A 9 -35.83 -24.51 -12.33
C GLU A 9 -34.38 -24.23 -12.79
N ALA A 10 -34.17 -23.96 -14.09
CA ALA A 10 -32.83 -23.81 -14.66
C ALA A 10 -32.21 -22.41 -14.58
N LEU A 11 -32.95 -21.40 -14.07
CA LEU A 11 -32.52 -19.99 -14.06
C LEU A 11 -32.03 -19.48 -12.71
N THR A 12 -32.11 -20.27 -11.64
CA THR A 12 -31.87 -19.82 -10.25
C THR A 12 -30.42 -20.05 -9.76
N LEU A 13 -29.46 -20.28 -10.66
CA LEU A 13 -28.14 -20.84 -10.32
C LEU A 13 -26.93 -20.19 -11.01
N CYS A 14 -26.91 -18.86 -11.17
CA CYS A 14 -25.64 -18.10 -11.23
C CYS A 14 -25.74 -16.59 -10.90
N SER A 15 -26.61 -16.19 -9.97
CA SER A 15 -26.46 -14.86 -9.36
C SER A 15 -25.23 -14.88 -8.45
N GLN A 16 -24.14 -14.22 -8.85
CA GLN A 16 -23.06 -13.93 -7.90
C GLN A 16 -23.64 -13.14 -6.72
N PRO A 17 -23.19 -13.38 -5.47
CA PRO A 17 -23.62 -12.55 -4.35
C PRO A 17 -23.27 -11.09 -4.66
N PRO A 18 -24.18 -10.13 -4.43
CA PRO A 18 -23.94 -8.74 -4.79
C PRO A 18 -22.67 -8.25 -4.11
N VAL A 19 -21.78 -7.64 -4.90
CA VAL A 19 -20.55 -7.03 -4.36
C VAL A 19 -20.97 -6.03 -3.30
N ARG A 20 -20.52 -6.25 -2.06
CA ARG A 20 -20.89 -5.40 -0.93
C ARG A 20 -20.40 -3.97 -1.22
N PRO A 21 -21.29 -2.95 -1.24
CA PRO A 21 -20.87 -1.56 -1.39
C PRO A 21 -19.88 -1.18 -0.30
N VAL A 22 -18.88 -0.38 -0.64
CA VAL A 22 -17.91 0.13 0.33
C VAL A 22 -18.46 1.37 1.02
N ARG A 23 -18.19 1.53 2.32
CA ARG A 23 -18.76 2.65 3.09
C ARG A 23 -18.02 3.97 2.81
N THR A 24 -18.76 4.93 2.26
CA THR A 24 -18.32 6.27 1.87
C THR A 24 -18.79 7.33 2.87
N ALA A 25 -18.27 8.55 2.82
CA ALA A 25 -18.76 9.63 3.70
C ALA A 25 -20.19 10.12 3.38
N ALA A 26 -20.86 9.53 2.38
CA ALA A 26 -22.31 9.67 2.18
C ALA A 26 -23.13 8.66 3.01
N ASP A 27 -22.52 7.57 3.49
CA ASP A 27 -23.18 6.56 4.31
C ASP A 27 -23.30 7.02 5.78
N PRO A 28 -24.47 6.85 6.43
CA PRO A 28 -24.64 7.23 7.83
C PRO A 28 -23.76 6.36 8.75
N PRO A 29 -23.27 6.90 9.88
CA PRO A 29 -22.57 6.13 10.91
C PRO A 29 -23.27 4.83 11.28
N MET A 30 -22.53 3.71 11.24
CA MET A 30 -23.02 2.37 11.58
C MET A 30 -23.10 2.20 13.11
N GLU A 31 -24.09 1.47 13.60
CA GLU A 31 -24.23 1.21 15.04
C GLU A 31 -23.13 0.28 15.58
N PRO A 32 -22.61 0.52 16.80
CA PRO A 32 -21.47 -0.24 17.33
C PRO A 32 -21.72 -1.76 17.37
N LYS A 33 -22.95 -2.16 17.69
CA LYS A 33 -23.39 -3.56 17.76
C LYS A 33 -23.42 -4.25 16.39
N GLU A 34 -23.78 -3.53 15.33
CA GLU A 34 -23.74 -4.04 13.95
C GLU A 34 -22.29 -4.21 13.51
N ALA A 35 -21.48 -3.16 13.67
CA ALA A 35 -20.04 -3.16 13.35
C ALA A 35 -19.29 -4.33 14.05
N LEU A 36 -19.59 -4.58 15.33
CA LEU A 36 -19.01 -5.69 16.09
C LEU A 36 -19.46 -7.07 15.57
N GLY A 37 -20.67 -7.15 15.04
CA GLY A 37 -21.16 -8.34 14.33
C GLY A 37 -20.35 -8.61 13.05
N LEU A 38 -20.13 -7.58 12.23
CA LEU A 38 -19.37 -7.71 10.98
C LEU A 38 -17.93 -8.21 11.22
N LEU A 39 -17.27 -7.74 12.27
CA LEU A 39 -15.94 -8.21 12.66
C LEU A 39 -15.94 -9.66 13.15
N LYS A 40 -16.97 -10.07 13.91
CA LYS A 40 -17.12 -11.46 14.39
C LYS A 40 -17.37 -12.43 13.23
N ASP A 41 -18.29 -12.07 12.33
CA ASP A 41 -18.59 -12.87 11.14
C ASP A 41 -17.40 -12.91 10.17
N GLY A 42 -16.66 -11.79 10.05
CA GLY A 42 -15.47 -11.70 9.24
C GLY A 42 -14.30 -12.52 9.76
N ASN A 43 -14.06 -12.51 11.07
CA ASN A 43 -13.06 -13.39 11.68
C ASN A 43 -13.45 -14.87 11.60
N ARG A 44 -14.75 -15.20 11.73
CA ARG A 44 -15.25 -16.55 11.44
C ARG A 44 -14.89 -16.96 10.00
N ARG A 45 -15.17 -16.12 9.01
CA ARG A 45 -14.83 -16.38 7.60
C ARG A 45 -13.33 -16.49 7.34
N PHE A 46 -12.50 -15.71 8.04
CA PHE A 46 -11.04 -15.84 7.98
C PHE A 46 -10.56 -17.20 8.53
N VAL A 47 -11.01 -17.59 9.73
CA VAL A 47 -10.68 -18.89 10.37
C VAL A 47 -11.16 -20.07 9.51
N ASP A 48 -12.38 -19.99 8.97
CA ASP A 48 -13.00 -21.04 8.17
C ASP A 48 -12.43 -21.11 6.72
N GLY A 49 -11.49 -20.21 6.36
CA GLY A 49 -10.83 -20.16 5.06
C GLY A 49 -11.71 -19.66 3.91
N ARG A 50 -12.76 -18.87 4.20
CA ARG A 50 -13.82 -18.43 3.28
C ARG A 50 -14.06 -16.90 3.29
N PRO A 51 -13.02 -16.06 3.10
CA PRO A 51 -13.19 -14.61 3.01
C PRO A 51 -14.11 -14.19 1.86
N LEU A 52 -14.90 -13.14 2.08
CA LEU A 52 -15.80 -12.51 1.10
C LEU A 52 -15.28 -11.14 0.63
N ALA A 53 -14.31 -10.54 1.31
CA ALA A 53 -13.73 -9.26 0.93
C ALA A 53 -12.93 -9.40 -0.38
N ASN A 54 -13.53 -8.93 -1.48
CA ASN A 54 -12.89 -8.92 -2.79
C ASN A 54 -11.82 -7.81 -2.86
N ARG A 55 -10.75 -8.06 -3.64
CA ARG A 55 -9.59 -7.17 -3.69
C ARG A 55 -9.97 -5.72 -4.04
N THR A 56 -9.33 -4.78 -3.34
CA THR A 56 -9.32 -3.33 -3.59
C THR A 56 -9.16 -3.00 -5.08
N ASN A 57 -10.27 -2.74 -5.77
CA ASN A 57 -10.27 -2.41 -7.19
C ASN A 57 -10.27 -0.89 -7.43
N ALA A 58 -10.13 -0.46 -8.69
CA ALA A 58 -10.06 0.96 -9.02
C ALA A 58 -11.39 1.71 -8.81
N VAL A 59 -12.55 1.03 -8.86
CA VAL A 59 -13.86 1.63 -8.55
C VAL A 59 -13.93 1.95 -7.07
N VAL A 60 -13.64 0.98 -6.20
CA VAL A 60 -13.57 1.17 -4.73
C VAL A 60 -12.61 2.30 -4.34
N ARG A 61 -11.43 2.38 -4.98
CA ARG A 61 -10.48 3.48 -4.70
C ARG A 61 -10.99 4.84 -5.18
N LYS A 62 -11.61 4.90 -6.37
CA LYS A 62 -12.24 6.12 -6.93
C LYS A 62 -13.36 6.62 -6.02
N GLU A 63 -14.25 5.72 -5.64
CA GLU A 63 -15.40 5.92 -4.77
C GLU A 63 -14.99 6.49 -3.40
N LEU A 64 -13.97 5.92 -2.76
CA LEU A 64 -13.40 6.43 -1.50
C LEU A 64 -12.60 7.74 -1.64
N VAL A 65 -12.14 8.10 -2.85
CA VAL A 65 -11.46 9.38 -3.12
C VAL A 65 -12.46 10.51 -3.40
N GLU A 66 -13.54 10.22 -4.11
CA GLU A 66 -14.57 11.20 -4.49
C GLU A 66 -15.61 11.41 -3.40
N LEU A 67 -16.08 10.33 -2.77
CA LEU A 67 -17.13 10.33 -1.75
C LEU A 67 -16.59 10.21 -0.32
N GLY A 68 -15.26 10.14 -0.15
CA GLY A 68 -14.61 9.92 1.14
C GLY A 68 -14.82 8.51 1.69
N GLN A 69 -14.26 8.25 2.89
CA GLN A 69 -14.40 7.00 3.63
C GLN A 69 -15.35 7.16 4.81
N ALA A 70 -16.12 6.12 5.14
CA ALA A 70 -16.82 6.01 6.42
C ALA A 70 -16.52 4.64 7.08
N PRO A 71 -15.41 4.52 7.83
CA PRO A 71 -15.16 3.35 8.66
C PRO A 71 -16.26 3.11 9.71
N HIS A 72 -16.67 1.86 9.89
CA HIS A 72 -17.57 1.44 10.98
C HIS A 72 -16.81 1.21 12.28
N THR A 73 -15.54 0.79 12.20
CA THR A 73 -14.71 0.53 13.38
C THR A 73 -13.30 1.07 13.22
N ALA A 74 -12.76 1.56 14.33
CA ALA A 74 -11.36 1.90 14.49
C ALA A 74 -10.64 0.79 15.31
N ILE A 75 -9.61 0.11 14.76
CA ILE A 75 -9.04 -1.11 15.38
C ILE A 75 -7.56 -1.00 15.76
N ILE A 76 -7.27 -0.89 17.06
CA ILE A 76 -5.95 -0.66 17.68
C ILE A 76 -5.27 -2.01 17.98
N GLY A 77 -4.59 -2.56 16.98
CA GLY A 77 -3.76 -3.75 17.09
C GLY A 77 -2.27 -3.48 17.33
N CYS A 78 -1.47 -4.54 17.31
CA CYS A 78 -0.02 -4.45 17.43
C CYS A 78 0.64 -4.22 16.06
N ALA A 79 1.78 -3.51 16.03
CA ALA A 79 2.69 -3.41 14.89
C ALA A 79 3.36 -4.74 14.54
N ASP A 80 3.21 -5.76 15.38
CA ASP A 80 3.63 -7.13 15.11
C ASP A 80 3.09 -7.62 13.75
N SER A 81 4.01 -7.93 12.85
CA SER A 81 3.72 -8.17 11.45
C SER A 81 2.96 -9.48 11.16
N ARG A 82 2.68 -10.27 12.20
CA ARG A 82 1.84 -11.49 12.13
C ARG A 82 0.34 -11.20 12.11
N ALA A 83 -0.09 -9.95 12.42
CA ALA A 83 -1.49 -9.58 12.62
C ALA A 83 -1.99 -8.48 11.64
N PRO A 84 -2.31 -8.81 10.37
CA PRO A 84 -2.94 -7.90 9.41
C PRO A 84 -4.47 -7.83 9.61
N LEU A 85 -4.98 -6.73 10.18
CA LEU A 85 -6.33 -6.68 10.74
C LEU A 85 -7.44 -6.74 9.69
N GLU A 86 -7.27 -6.08 8.54
CA GLU A 86 -8.22 -6.13 7.41
C GLU A 86 -8.45 -7.56 6.89
N THR A 87 -7.43 -8.42 7.00
CA THR A 87 -7.53 -9.84 6.62
C THR A 87 -8.14 -10.69 7.73
N ILE A 88 -7.75 -10.43 8.99
CA ILE A 88 -8.26 -11.14 10.17
C ILE A 88 -9.76 -10.92 10.38
N PHE A 89 -10.30 -9.79 9.90
CA PHE A 89 -11.73 -9.45 9.99
C PHE A 89 -12.47 -9.43 8.65
N ASP A 90 -11.86 -9.85 7.54
CA ASP A 90 -12.49 -9.95 6.22
C ASP A 90 -13.32 -8.70 5.82
N THR A 91 -12.68 -7.53 5.90
CA THR A 91 -13.29 -6.20 5.68
C THR A 91 -12.90 -5.61 4.33
N MET A 92 -13.79 -4.82 3.73
CA MET A 92 -13.49 -4.07 2.51
C MET A 92 -12.69 -2.79 2.81
N PRO A 93 -12.02 -2.18 1.81
CA PRO A 93 -11.40 -0.86 1.97
C PRO A 93 -12.43 0.19 2.37
N GLY A 94 -12.09 1.03 3.34
CA GLY A 94 -13.00 2.02 3.91
C GLY A 94 -13.89 1.52 5.04
N ASP A 95 -14.05 0.19 5.24
CA ASP A 95 -14.87 -0.36 6.34
C ASP A 95 -14.24 -0.13 7.71
N ILE A 96 -12.91 -0.17 7.82
CA ILE A 96 -12.20 -0.01 9.10
C ILE A 96 -11.00 0.92 9.02
N PHE A 97 -10.86 1.75 10.06
CA PHE A 97 -9.70 2.60 10.31
C PHE A 97 -8.78 1.77 11.21
N VAL A 98 -7.91 0.94 10.61
CA VAL A 98 -6.98 0.08 11.37
C VAL A 98 -5.90 0.94 12.01
N LEU A 99 -5.35 0.49 13.14
CA LEU A 99 -4.54 1.28 14.05
C LEU A 99 -3.45 0.37 14.69
N ARG A 100 -2.13 0.64 14.58
CA ARG A 100 -1.04 -0.30 15.00
C ARG A 100 0.28 0.30 15.56
N ASN A 101 0.73 -0.09 16.77
CA ASN A 101 2.08 0.21 17.31
C ASN A 101 2.69 -0.97 18.11
N ALA A 102 3.94 -0.85 18.56
CA ALA A 102 4.62 -1.88 19.35
C ALA A 102 3.89 -2.14 20.69
N GLY A 103 3.34 -3.34 20.84
CA GLY A 103 2.54 -3.70 22.01
C GLY A 103 1.13 -3.11 22.03
N ASN A 104 0.57 -2.64 20.90
CA ASN A 104 -0.80 -2.10 20.81
C ASN A 104 -1.17 -1.01 21.85
N THR A 105 -0.17 -0.32 22.41
CA THR A 105 -0.32 0.60 23.55
C THR A 105 -0.80 1.98 23.15
N CYS A 106 -1.35 2.71 24.11
CA CYS A 106 -1.48 4.16 24.09
C CYS A 106 -1.00 4.64 25.48
N THR A 107 -0.09 5.62 25.56
CA THR A 107 0.61 5.91 26.83
C THR A 107 0.92 7.40 27.13
N HIS A 108 0.68 8.35 26.20
CA HIS A 108 0.95 9.79 26.45
C HIS A 108 -0.12 10.72 25.90
N ALA A 109 -0.53 11.69 26.72
CA ALA A 109 -1.73 12.49 26.54
C ALA A 109 -1.83 13.34 25.27
N GLU A 110 -0.72 13.94 24.89
CA GLU A 110 -0.62 14.83 23.73
C GLU A 110 -0.06 14.08 22.53
N GLY A 111 -0.14 12.75 22.56
CA GLY A 111 0.44 11.91 21.55
C GLY A 111 -0.23 12.09 20.20
N SER A 112 0.35 11.39 19.25
CA SER A 112 0.02 11.54 17.85
C SER A 112 -0.82 10.40 17.33
N MET A 113 -0.58 9.19 17.81
CA MET A 113 -1.51 8.07 17.62
C MET A 113 -2.89 8.50 18.15
N ILE A 114 -2.86 8.99 19.40
CA ILE A 114 -3.89 9.73 20.11
C ILE A 114 -4.77 10.55 19.14
N GLY A 115 -4.36 11.71 18.60
CA GLY A 115 -5.23 12.56 17.78
C GLY A 115 -5.96 11.89 16.58
N SER A 116 -5.59 10.67 16.21
CA SER A 116 -6.14 9.89 15.09
C SER A 116 -7.46 9.17 15.39
N LEU A 117 -7.79 8.80 16.64
CA LEU A 117 -9.15 8.28 16.92
C LEU A 117 -10.15 9.41 16.98
N GLU A 118 -9.77 10.56 17.52
CA GLU A 118 -10.59 11.78 17.57
C GLU A 118 -10.95 12.21 16.16
N PHE A 119 -10.01 12.04 15.22
CA PHE A 119 -10.26 12.17 13.80
C PHE A 119 -11.21 11.08 13.28
N CYS A 120 -11.00 9.80 13.60
CA CYS A 120 -11.85 8.72 13.11
C CYS A 120 -13.29 8.79 13.59
N THR A 121 -13.52 8.98 14.89
CA THR A 121 -14.87 8.97 15.48
C THR A 121 -15.53 10.34 15.35
N GLY A 122 -14.77 11.42 15.51
CA GLY A 122 -15.25 12.80 15.46
C GLY A 122 -15.28 13.45 14.07
N LYS A 123 -14.56 12.91 13.06
CA LYS A 123 -14.60 13.40 11.66
C LYS A 123 -15.00 12.35 10.62
N LEU A 124 -14.72 11.06 10.84
CA LEU A 124 -15.19 9.97 9.95
C LEU A 124 -16.42 9.23 10.51
N GLY A 125 -16.86 9.54 11.73
CA GLY A 125 -18.11 9.06 12.31
C GLY A 125 -18.12 7.61 12.79
N SER A 126 -16.96 6.95 12.94
CA SER A 126 -16.90 5.56 13.46
C SER A 126 -17.43 5.46 14.88
N ARG A 127 -18.34 4.51 15.14
CA ARG A 127 -18.98 4.30 16.45
C ARG A 127 -18.45 3.09 17.22
N LEU A 128 -17.61 2.24 16.62
CA LEU A 128 -16.91 1.18 17.35
C LEU A 128 -15.41 1.43 17.37
N VAL A 129 -14.79 1.10 18.50
CA VAL A 129 -13.35 1.02 18.70
C VAL A 129 -13.02 -0.38 19.21
N LEU A 130 -11.96 -1.01 18.69
CA LEU A 130 -11.52 -2.35 19.12
C LEU A 130 -10.02 -2.34 19.40
N VAL A 131 -9.60 -2.61 20.64
CA VAL A 131 -8.20 -2.87 20.97
C VAL A 131 -7.91 -4.35 20.81
N LEU A 132 -6.98 -4.72 19.93
CA LEU A 132 -6.66 -6.10 19.60
C LEU A 132 -5.23 -6.47 19.98
N GLY A 133 -5.07 -7.06 21.16
CA GLY A 133 -3.84 -7.77 21.53
C GLY A 133 -3.68 -9.07 20.74
N HIS A 134 -2.55 -9.74 20.90
CA HIS A 134 -2.35 -11.06 20.31
C HIS A 134 -1.42 -11.94 21.14
N THR A 135 -1.58 -13.26 21.04
CA THR A 135 -0.71 -14.22 21.75
C THR A 135 0.76 -14.04 21.36
N LYS A 136 1.68 -14.33 22.29
CA LYS A 136 3.15 -14.25 22.08
C LYS A 136 3.61 -12.87 21.55
N CYS A 137 3.08 -11.78 22.11
CA CYS A 137 3.43 -10.40 21.72
C CYS A 137 4.83 -10.00 22.22
N GLY A 138 5.78 -9.77 21.31
CA GLY A 138 7.19 -9.57 21.65
C GLY A 138 7.46 -8.36 22.54
N ALA A 139 6.68 -7.27 22.41
CA ALA A 139 6.81 -6.10 23.27
C ALA A 139 6.36 -6.38 24.72
N VAL A 140 5.22 -7.06 24.89
CA VAL A 140 4.66 -7.43 26.21
C VAL A 140 5.54 -8.48 26.90
N TYR A 141 6.01 -9.49 26.17
CA TYR A 141 6.95 -10.49 26.69
C TYR A 141 8.30 -9.87 27.07
N GLY A 142 8.82 -8.95 26.24
CA GLY A 142 10.05 -8.21 26.54
C GLY A 142 9.93 -7.31 27.78
N ALA A 143 8.81 -6.59 27.93
CA ALA A 143 8.54 -5.77 29.10
C ALA A 143 8.34 -6.62 30.37
N THR A 144 7.59 -7.72 30.27
CA THR A 144 7.39 -8.66 31.39
C THR A 144 8.71 -9.24 31.87
N LYS A 145 9.55 -9.73 30.95
CA LYS A 145 10.89 -10.19 31.31
C LYS A 145 11.73 -9.06 31.95
N THR A 146 11.74 -7.87 31.37
CA THR A 146 12.52 -6.73 31.89
C THR A 146 12.09 -6.33 33.31
N PHE A 147 10.78 -6.35 33.58
CA PHE A 147 10.20 -6.09 34.90
C PHE A 147 10.57 -7.16 35.94
N LEU A 148 10.51 -8.45 35.56
CA LEU A 148 10.89 -9.57 36.42
C LEU A 148 12.40 -9.60 36.70
N ASP A 149 13.24 -9.46 35.66
CA ASP A 149 14.70 -9.39 35.77
C ASP A 149 15.15 -8.19 36.64
N ALA A 150 14.38 -7.09 36.67
CA ALA A 150 14.63 -5.90 37.49
C ALA A 150 13.99 -5.95 38.90
N GLN A 151 13.22 -7.00 39.22
CA GLN A 151 12.42 -7.13 40.46
C GLN A 151 11.47 -5.94 40.73
N GLY A 152 10.92 -5.32 39.68
CA GLY A 152 9.95 -4.24 39.81
C GLY A 152 10.00 -3.21 38.68
N LEU A 153 9.21 -2.14 38.82
CA LEU A 153 9.27 -0.99 37.93
C LEU A 153 10.63 -0.29 38.08
N PRO A 154 11.35 0.02 36.97
CA PRO A 154 12.66 0.66 37.06
C PRO A 154 12.52 2.09 37.60
N ASN A 155 12.91 2.30 38.85
CA ASN A 155 12.75 3.58 39.56
C ASN A 155 13.79 4.66 39.15
N LYS A 156 14.36 4.54 37.94
CA LYS A 156 15.22 5.54 37.29
C LYS A 156 14.46 6.15 36.14
N LYS A 157 14.67 7.45 35.91
CA LYS A 157 14.22 8.10 34.67
C LYS A 157 14.80 7.35 33.48
N ALA A 158 13.95 6.99 32.52
CA ALA A 158 14.35 6.34 31.27
C ALA A 158 15.52 7.10 30.63
N GLY A 159 16.70 6.47 30.57
CA GLY A 159 17.90 7.03 29.90
C GLY A 159 17.87 6.84 28.38
N SER A 160 16.78 6.25 27.91
CA SER A 160 16.54 5.67 26.62
C SER A 160 15.01 5.53 26.56
N ALA A 161 14.33 6.09 25.56
CA ALA A 161 12.90 5.93 25.44
C ALA A 161 12.47 4.46 25.22
N LEU A 162 13.35 3.55 24.74
CA LEU A 162 13.08 2.09 24.76
C LEU A 162 12.80 1.63 26.18
N GLN A 163 13.65 2.06 27.12
CA GLN A 163 13.43 1.87 28.54
C GLN A 163 12.08 2.47 28.97
N GLY A 164 11.66 3.59 28.37
CA GLY A 164 10.31 4.18 28.50
C GLY A 164 9.18 3.26 28.03
N LEU A 165 9.20 2.75 26.80
CA LEU A 165 8.16 1.81 26.31
C LEU A 165 8.06 0.54 27.17
N LEU A 166 9.20 0.02 27.63
CA LEU A 166 9.25 -1.13 28.55
C LEU A 166 8.87 -0.78 30.00
N GLN A 167 8.97 0.50 30.39
CA GLN A 167 8.55 1.02 31.70
C GLN A 167 7.04 1.31 31.73
N ASP A 168 6.48 1.84 30.63
CA ASP A 168 5.04 1.96 30.38
C ASP A 168 4.38 0.56 30.42
N LEU A 169 4.86 -0.38 29.60
CA LEU A 169 4.44 -1.79 29.64
C LEU A 169 4.87 -2.52 30.93
N GLY A 170 5.74 -1.92 31.74
CA GLY A 170 6.12 -2.44 33.05
C GLY A 170 4.94 -2.42 34.02
N ALA A 171 4.04 -1.43 33.93
CA ALA A 171 2.83 -1.36 34.75
C ALA A 171 1.85 -2.51 34.41
N VAL A 172 1.74 -2.84 33.12
CA VAL A 172 0.99 -4.01 32.64
C VAL A 172 1.59 -5.31 33.19
N ALA A 173 2.91 -5.48 33.11
CA ALA A 173 3.60 -6.66 33.64
C ALA A 173 3.44 -6.80 35.16
N GLN A 174 3.50 -5.68 35.89
CA GLN A 174 3.27 -5.63 37.33
C GLN A 174 1.85 -6.05 37.69
N GLN A 175 0.83 -5.49 37.02
CA GLN A 175 -0.56 -5.87 37.22
C GLN A 175 -0.79 -7.35 36.86
N ALA A 176 -0.20 -7.85 35.77
CA ALA A 176 -0.30 -9.26 35.39
C ALA A 176 0.32 -10.20 36.42
N GLN A 177 1.46 -9.85 37.03
CA GLN A 177 2.03 -10.62 38.14
C GLN A 177 1.15 -10.56 39.39
N GLN A 178 0.56 -9.40 39.71
CA GLN A 178 -0.35 -9.25 40.85
C GLN A 178 -1.64 -10.08 40.68
N GLU A 179 -2.18 -10.16 39.47
CA GLU A 179 -3.37 -10.96 39.15
C GLU A 179 -3.09 -12.47 39.08
N MET A 180 -1.89 -12.88 38.64
CA MET A 180 -1.49 -14.29 38.52
C MET A 180 -0.86 -14.89 39.80
N GLY A 181 -0.36 -14.04 40.71
CA GLY A 181 0.37 -14.43 41.91
C GLY A 181 1.90 -14.54 41.71
N PRO A 182 2.66 -14.59 42.81
CA PRO A 182 4.14 -14.51 42.78
C PRO A 182 4.81 -15.77 42.22
N ASP A 183 4.14 -16.92 42.28
CA ASP A 183 4.69 -18.24 41.86
C ASP A 183 4.41 -18.57 40.37
N ALA A 184 3.75 -17.67 39.64
CA ALA A 184 3.45 -17.85 38.22
C ALA A 184 4.72 -17.72 37.35
N ASP A 185 4.84 -18.55 36.31
CA ASP A 185 6.00 -18.50 35.42
C ASP A 185 5.99 -17.27 34.51
N ALA A 186 7.18 -16.86 34.04
CA ALA A 186 7.34 -15.63 33.28
C ALA A 186 6.60 -15.62 31.93
N ASP A 187 6.42 -16.77 31.27
CA ASP A 187 5.71 -16.87 30.00
C ASP A 187 4.18 -16.88 30.20
N ALA A 188 3.69 -17.40 31.33
CA ALA A 188 2.29 -17.30 31.76
C ALA A 188 1.92 -15.88 32.23
N ILE A 189 2.79 -15.22 33.01
CA ILE A 189 2.62 -13.79 33.33
C ILE A 189 2.61 -12.97 32.05
N ALA A 190 3.53 -13.24 31.09
CA ALA A 190 3.57 -12.53 29.82
C ALA A 190 2.36 -12.83 28.91
N ALA A 191 1.82 -14.05 28.95
CA ALA A 191 0.59 -14.42 28.26
C ALA A 191 -0.63 -13.67 28.82
N HIS A 192 -0.75 -13.60 30.15
CA HIS A 192 -1.82 -12.85 30.82
C HIS A 192 -1.65 -11.33 30.64
N ALA A 193 -0.40 -10.84 30.65
CA ALA A 193 -0.06 -9.45 30.36
C ALA A 193 -0.55 -8.98 28.99
N VAL A 194 -0.76 -9.86 28.00
CA VAL A 194 -1.42 -9.48 26.72
C VAL A 194 -2.87 -9.03 26.98
N ARG A 195 -3.61 -9.73 27.85
CA ARG A 195 -5.00 -9.39 28.23
C ARG A 195 -5.03 -8.11 29.06
N VAL A 196 -4.17 -8.04 30.07
CA VAL A 196 -4.00 -6.83 30.90
C VAL A 196 -3.66 -5.63 30.03
N ASN A 197 -2.78 -5.79 29.03
CA ASN A 197 -2.39 -4.73 28.11
C ASN A 197 -3.55 -4.22 27.23
N VAL A 198 -4.44 -5.11 26.78
CA VAL A 198 -5.63 -4.73 26.01
C VAL A 198 -6.53 -3.83 26.87
N PHE A 199 -6.81 -4.24 28.11
CA PHE A 199 -7.61 -3.42 29.02
C PHE A 199 -6.88 -2.18 29.50
N HIS A 200 -5.59 -2.25 29.84
CA HIS A 200 -4.75 -1.08 30.16
C HIS A 200 -4.73 -0.08 29.01
N THR A 201 -4.70 -0.55 27.76
CA THR A 201 -4.86 0.32 26.59
C THR A 201 -6.27 0.87 26.54
N ILE A 202 -7.36 0.10 26.65
CA ILE A 202 -8.74 0.66 26.72
C ILE A 202 -8.88 1.69 27.85
N ASN A 203 -8.25 1.43 28.99
CA ASN A 203 -8.21 2.31 30.13
C ASN A 203 -7.40 3.55 29.83
N PHE A 204 -6.30 3.45 29.07
CA PHE A 204 -5.57 4.60 28.55
C PHE A 204 -6.34 5.35 27.46
N LEU A 205 -7.13 4.67 26.63
CA LEU A 205 -8.05 5.21 25.62
C LEU A 205 -9.32 5.82 26.25
N LEU A 206 -9.54 5.49 27.52
CA LEU A 206 -10.34 6.16 28.53
C LEU A 206 -9.39 6.84 29.56
N GLN A 207 -8.12 7.16 29.22
CA GLN A 207 -7.18 8.08 29.94
C GLN A 207 -6.35 9.25 29.21
N PHE A 208 -6.19 9.50 27.84
CA PHE A 208 -6.12 10.91 27.15
C PHE A 208 -6.31 11.28 25.50
N SER A 209 -7.25 11.81 24.53
CA SER A 209 -8.69 12.09 23.84
C SER A 209 -10.12 12.70 24.30
N GLU A 210 -10.44 13.99 24.46
CA GLU A 210 -11.73 14.36 25.15
C GLU A 210 -13.00 13.75 24.48
N SER A 211 -12.96 13.71 23.15
CA SER A 211 -14.00 13.17 22.27
C SER A 211 -14.36 11.69 22.45
N ILE A 212 -13.42 10.82 22.84
CA ILE A 212 -13.68 9.36 22.90
C ILE A 212 -14.42 8.98 24.17
N ARG A 213 -14.05 9.57 25.29
CA ARG A 213 -14.73 9.37 26.58
C ARG A 213 -16.11 10.01 26.58
N GLU A 214 -16.26 11.22 26.02
CA GLU A 214 -17.58 11.82 25.80
C GLU A 214 -18.44 10.98 24.85
N GLY A 215 -17.86 10.48 23.75
CA GLY A 215 -18.55 9.60 22.81
C GLY A 215 -18.99 8.27 23.42
N VAL A 216 -18.17 7.64 24.28
CA VAL A 216 -18.56 6.40 24.96
C VAL A 216 -19.54 6.66 26.10
N SER A 217 -19.36 7.74 26.87
CA SER A 217 -20.27 8.14 27.97
C SER A 217 -21.67 8.53 27.47
N SER A 218 -21.76 9.16 26.28
CA SER A 218 -23.02 9.43 25.58
C SER A 218 -23.60 8.24 24.81
N GLY A 219 -22.89 7.10 24.75
CA GLY A 219 -23.28 5.93 23.97
C GLY A 219 -23.14 6.08 22.45
N GLN A 220 -22.62 7.20 21.95
CA GLN A 220 -22.30 7.41 20.52
C GLN A 220 -21.18 6.48 20.04
N ILE A 221 -20.30 6.03 20.94
CA ILE A 221 -19.17 5.15 20.68
C ILE A 221 -19.25 3.95 21.65
N GLN A 222 -18.81 2.77 21.23
CA GLN A 222 -18.37 1.72 22.14
C GLN A 222 -16.90 1.41 21.91
N ILE A 223 -16.20 1.02 22.98
CA ILE A 223 -14.82 0.54 22.92
C ILE A 223 -14.73 -0.86 23.52
N HIS A 224 -14.20 -1.80 22.74
CA HIS A 224 -14.10 -3.23 23.08
C HIS A 224 -12.66 -3.71 23.02
N GLY A 225 -12.34 -4.77 23.75
CA GLY A 225 -11.08 -5.50 23.66
C GLY A 225 -11.18 -6.78 22.84
N GLY A 226 -10.04 -7.29 22.39
CA GLY A 226 -9.90 -8.61 21.79
C GLY A 226 -8.48 -9.15 21.90
N ILE A 227 -8.34 -10.48 21.78
CA ILE A 227 -7.05 -11.17 21.65
C ILE A 227 -7.08 -12.02 20.39
N TYR A 228 -6.18 -11.74 19.44
CA TYR A 228 -5.95 -12.58 18.27
C TYR A 228 -5.01 -13.74 18.63
N HIS A 229 -5.50 -14.96 18.44
CA HIS A 229 -4.72 -16.17 18.64
C HIS A 229 -3.95 -16.49 17.36
N LEU A 230 -2.64 -16.20 17.34
CA LEU A 230 -1.77 -16.37 16.18
C LEU A 230 -1.79 -17.77 15.55
N GLU A 231 -2.11 -18.77 16.36
CA GLU A 231 -2.03 -20.20 16.05
C GLU A 231 -3.32 -20.74 15.40
N THR A 232 -4.49 -20.20 15.79
CA THR A 232 -5.81 -20.63 15.29
C THR A 232 -6.43 -19.63 14.30
N GLY A 233 -5.94 -18.39 14.26
CA GLY A 233 -6.54 -17.29 13.51
C GLY A 233 -7.80 -16.69 14.15
N SER A 234 -8.23 -17.20 15.31
CA SER A 234 -9.46 -16.73 15.97
C SER A 234 -9.21 -15.51 16.86
N VAL A 235 -10.16 -14.58 16.88
CA VAL A 235 -10.22 -13.48 17.86
C VAL A 235 -11.15 -13.85 19.01
N GLU A 236 -10.59 -13.91 20.22
CA GLU A 236 -11.37 -13.82 21.46
C GLU A 236 -11.80 -12.36 21.62
N PHE A 237 -13.11 -12.07 21.63
CA PHE A 237 -13.62 -10.72 21.87
C PHE A 237 -13.91 -10.53 23.36
N LEU A 238 -13.18 -9.62 24.02
CA LEU A 238 -13.20 -9.46 25.48
C LEU A 238 -14.39 -8.64 25.98
N GLY A 239 -14.98 -7.80 25.13
CA GLY A 239 -16.00 -6.82 25.52
C GLY A 239 -15.39 -5.50 25.97
N GLU A 240 -16.22 -4.66 26.60
CA GLU A 240 -15.82 -3.38 27.20
C GLU A 240 -14.84 -3.57 28.37
N SER A 241 -14.08 -2.54 28.75
CA SER A 241 -13.14 -2.71 29.88
C SER A 241 -13.88 -2.89 31.22
N PRO A 242 -13.41 -3.79 32.12
CA PRO A 242 -13.92 -3.88 33.49
C PRO A 242 -13.90 -2.56 34.27
N GLN A 243 -12.98 -1.65 33.93
CA GLN A 243 -12.86 -0.32 34.56
C GLN A 243 -13.63 0.77 33.79
N GLN A 244 -14.28 0.45 32.66
CA GLN A 244 -14.91 1.43 31.76
C GLN A 244 -15.87 2.37 32.48
N SER A 245 -16.79 1.86 33.30
CA SER A 245 -17.76 2.71 34.01
C SER A 245 -17.13 3.71 34.99
N GLU A 246 -15.99 3.36 35.58
CA GLU A 246 -15.21 4.25 36.44
C GLU A 246 -14.40 5.26 35.59
N LEU A 247 -13.81 4.80 34.49
CA LEU A 247 -12.97 5.61 33.61
C LEU A 247 -13.75 6.49 32.62
N LEU A 248 -15.06 6.33 32.48
CA LEU A 248 -15.93 7.31 31.82
C LEU A 248 -16.21 8.53 32.72
N LEU A 249 -15.88 8.43 34.00
CA LEU A 249 -15.68 9.56 34.91
C LEU A 249 -14.23 10.10 34.80
N SER A 250 -13.41 9.53 33.89
CA SER A 250 -12.07 9.94 33.44
C SER A 250 -11.92 10.08 31.87
N SER A 251 -11.26 9.25 30.98
CA SER A 251 -10.26 9.85 30.00
C SER A 251 -9.47 9.51 28.56
N LEU A 252 -9.47 8.79 27.32
CA LEU A 252 -8.86 9.24 25.86
C LEU A 252 -7.55 8.44 24.74
N PRO A 253 -7.24 8.18 23.24
CA PRO A 253 -6.72 7.25 21.86
C PRO A 253 -5.18 6.73 21.03
N VAL A 254 -4.56 6.22 19.72
CA VAL A 254 -4.63 5.35 18.23
C VAL A 254 -3.75 5.20 16.60
N PRO A 255 -3.30 4.06 15.67
CA PRO A 255 -2.48 3.73 14.14
C PRO A 255 -2.55 3.35 12.29
N PRO A 256 -2.46 2.38 11.03
CA PRO A 256 -2.22 0.90 10.06
C PRO A 256 -1.47 0.50 8.44
N SER A 257 -1.45 -0.45 7.22
CA SER A 257 -1.83 -1.83 6.18
C SER A 257 -1.09 -2.47 4.61
N MET A 258 -1.21 -3.15 3.24
CA MET A 258 -1.89 -4.02 1.87
C MET A 258 -1.15 -4.69 0.32
N VAL A 259 -1.64 -5.41 -0.96
CA VAL A 259 -1.04 -6.41 -2.32
C VAL A 259 -1.50 -6.81 -4.06
N GLY A 260 -0.89 -7.67 -5.19
CA GLY A 260 -0.90 -7.97 -6.93
C GLY A 260 -1.10 -9.25 -8.24
N SER A 261 -0.52 -9.51 -9.63
CA SER A 261 -0.90 -10.18 -11.23
C SER A 261 -0.26 -11.33 -12.50
N SER A 262 -0.42 -11.49 -14.03
CA SER A 262 -0.11 -12.66 -15.30
C SER A 262 -0.10 -12.71 -17.14
N GLU A 263 0.28 -13.73 -18.21
CA GLU A 263 0.92 -13.88 -19.82
C GLU A 263 0.63 -14.81 -21.37
N ALA A 264 1.38 -14.87 -22.69
CA ALA A 264 1.55 -15.76 -24.16
C ALA A 264 3.97 -16.70 -25.96
N ASP A 265 4.09 -17.85 -26.82
CA ASP A 265 4.73 -18.23 -28.21
C ASP A 265 4.05 -19.41 -29.15
N ARG A 266 4.57 -19.94 -30.34
CA ARG A 266 3.90 -20.76 -31.50
C ARG A 266 4.60 -22.00 -32.10
N GLY A 267 3.93 -23.00 -32.80
CA GLY A 267 2.50 -23.38 -33.06
C GLY A 267 2.14 -24.18 -34.39
N THR A 268 1.92 -25.54 -34.42
CA THR A 268 1.52 -26.36 -35.64
C THR A 268 0.06 -26.29 -36.13
N HIS A 269 -0.89 -25.96 -35.26
CA HIS A 269 -2.33 -26.04 -35.57
C HIS A 269 -2.89 -24.77 -36.24
N GLY A 270 -2.02 -23.98 -36.90
CA GLY A 270 -2.35 -22.65 -37.44
C GLY A 270 -2.51 -21.55 -36.38
N VAL A 271 -2.39 -21.91 -35.11
CA VAL A 271 -2.30 -21.02 -33.95
C VAL A 271 -1.21 -21.53 -33.02
N ARG A 272 -0.95 -20.72 -32.00
CA ARG A 272 0.06 -20.93 -30.99
C ARG A 272 -0.19 -22.17 -30.14
N THR A 273 0.88 -22.85 -29.69
CA THR A 273 0.82 -23.80 -28.56
C THR A 273 2.13 -23.84 -27.77
N GLY A 274 2.10 -24.38 -26.55
CA GLY A 274 3.29 -24.64 -25.74
C GLY A 274 4.08 -25.89 -26.16
N ALA A 275 3.78 -26.48 -27.32
CA ALA A 275 4.50 -27.62 -27.88
C ALA A 275 5.66 -27.21 -28.80
N ASP A 276 5.95 -25.90 -28.87
CA ASP A 276 6.70 -25.32 -29.97
C ASP A 276 7.88 -24.45 -29.51
N VAL A 277 8.75 -24.08 -30.47
CA VAL A 277 10.05 -23.46 -30.18
C VAL A 277 9.93 -21.95 -30.04
N ALA A 278 10.37 -21.42 -28.89
CA ALA A 278 10.38 -19.98 -28.62
C ALA A 278 11.23 -19.18 -29.63
N ILE A 279 10.70 -18.05 -30.08
CA ILE A 279 11.28 -17.18 -31.10
C ILE A 279 12.17 -16.12 -30.43
N LYS A 280 13.40 -15.97 -30.93
CA LYS A 280 14.34 -14.93 -30.46
C LYS A 280 13.84 -13.52 -30.79
N SER A 281 14.19 -12.56 -29.93
CA SER A 281 13.65 -11.19 -29.89
C SER A 281 13.66 -10.47 -31.25
N GLU A 282 14.71 -10.68 -32.03
CA GLU A 282 14.97 -10.08 -33.33
C GLU A 282 14.01 -10.63 -34.41
N GLN A 283 13.74 -11.93 -34.35
CA GLN A 283 12.78 -12.59 -35.26
C GLN A 283 11.34 -12.34 -34.82
N ALA A 284 11.07 -12.18 -33.52
CA ALA A 284 9.79 -11.72 -33.00
C ALA A 284 9.48 -10.28 -33.43
N LEU A 285 10.49 -9.39 -33.39
CA LEU A 285 10.38 -8.01 -33.88
C LEU A 285 10.11 -7.98 -35.39
N LYS A 286 10.85 -8.78 -36.15
CA LYS A 286 10.66 -8.93 -37.60
C LYS A 286 9.24 -9.40 -37.94
N LEU A 287 8.65 -10.35 -37.20
CA LEU A 287 7.26 -10.77 -37.39
C LEU A 287 6.27 -9.62 -37.17
N LEU A 288 6.48 -8.76 -36.16
CA LEU A 288 5.66 -7.57 -35.95
C LEU A 288 5.81 -6.56 -37.10
N MET A 289 7.04 -6.32 -37.57
CA MET A 289 7.30 -5.41 -38.69
C MET A 289 6.64 -5.90 -40.00
N GLU A 290 6.81 -7.17 -40.33
CA GLU A 290 6.20 -7.80 -41.51
C GLU A 290 4.67 -7.87 -41.40
N GLY A 291 4.14 -8.19 -40.22
CA GLY A 291 2.69 -8.22 -39.97
C GLY A 291 2.05 -6.84 -40.09
N ASN A 292 2.68 -5.81 -39.51
CA ASN A 292 2.20 -4.45 -39.69
C ASN A 292 2.33 -3.94 -41.13
N GLN A 293 3.39 -4.33 -41.85
CA GLN A 293 3.52 -4.00 -43.27
C GLN A 293 2.37 -4.61 -44.11
N ARG A 294 1.94 -5.85 -43.81
CA ARG A 294 0.80 -6.50 -44.46
C ARG A 294 -0.53 -5.82 -44.13
N PHE A 295 -0.76 -5.50 -42.86
CA PHE A 295 -1.93 -4.74 -42.42
C PHE A 295 -2.01 -3.35 -43.09
N ALA A 296 -0.93 -2.56 -43.04
CA ALA A 296 -0.86 -1.22 -43.62
C ALA A 296 -0.99 -1.20 -45.16
N ALA A 297 -0.64 -2.30 -45.83
CA ALA A 297 -0.84 -2.49 -47.26
C ALA A 297 -2.26 -2.97 -47.63
N GLY A 298 -3.15 -3.18 -46.65
CA GLY A 298 -4.49 -3.74 -46.88
C GLY A 298 -4.49 -5.23 -47.28
N ALA A 299 -3.40 -5.94 -47.01
CA ALA A 299 -3.19 -7.34 -47.40
C ALA A 299 -2.90 -8.26 -46.19
N PRO A 300 -3.77 -8.30 -45.15
CA PRO A 300 -3.61 -9.20 -44.02
C PRO A 300 -3.70 -10.68 -44.46
N THR A 301 -2.97 -11.54 -43.75
CA THR A 301 -2.88 -12.99 -43.96
C THR A 301 -3.42 -13.80 -42.77
N ALA A 302 -3.74 -13.16 -41.65
CA ALA A 302 -4.42 -13.79 -40.52
C ALA A 302 -5.83 -14.25 -40.95
N VAL A 303 -6.12 -15.54 -40.75
CA VAL A 303 -7.36 -16.20 -41.17
C VAL A 303 -8.35 -16.42 -40.02
N THR A 304 -9.63 -16.58 -40.36
CA THR A 304 -10.70 -16.85 -39.39
C THR A 304 -10.41 -18.10 -38.53
N THR A 305 -10.40 -17.92 -37.20
CA THR A 305 -10.06 -18.96 -36.22
C THR A 305 -10.90 -20.24 -36.39
N SER A 306 -10.26 -21.34 -36.74
CA SER A 306 -10.91 -22.65 -36.96
C SER A 306 -11.30 -23.35 -35.64
N LYS A 307 -12.08 -24.44 -35.73
CA LYS A 307 -12.40 -25.28 -34.57
C LYS A 307 -11.15 -25.99 -34.03
N ASP A 308 -10.25 -26.40 -34.91
CA ASP A 308 -9.07 -27.19 -34.55
C ASP A 308 -7.92 -26.33 -34.02
N MET A 309 -7.85 -25.06 -34.46
CA MET A 309 -7.06 -24.02 -33.78
C MET A 309 -7.46 -23.88 -32.30
N ARG A 310 -8.77 -23.74 -32.00
CA ARG A 310 -9.25 -23.64 -30.61
C ARG A 310 -8.97 -24.93 -29.82
N ARG A 311 -9.13 -26.10 -30.42
CA ARG A 311 -8.79 -27.39 -29.79
C ARG A 311 -7.31 -27.49 -29.44
N ALA A 312 -6.42 -26.98 -30.29
CA ALA A 312 -4.99 -26.97 -30.06
C ALA A 312 -4.60 -26.09 -28.87
N LEU A 313 -5.09 -24.85 -28.82
CA LEU A 313 -4.88 -23.93 -27.70
C LEU A 313 -5.35 -24.52 -26.36
N VAL A 314 -6.43 -25.29 -26.37
CA VAL A 314 -6.93 -26.00 -25.17
C VAL A 314 -6.09 -27.23 -24.82
N LYS A 315 -5.61 -27.99 -25.80
CA LYS A 315 -4.90 -29.27 -25.60
C LYS A 315 -3.41 -29.10 -25.27
N CYS A 316 -2.76 -28.18 -25.97
CA CYS A 316 -1.31 -28.00 -25.99
C CYS A 316 -0.89 -26.69 -25.31
N GLY A 317 -1.84 -26.05 -24.59
CA GLY A 317 -1.73 -24.68 -24.11
C GLY A 317 -1.83 -23.68 -25.26
N GLN A 318 -2.03 -22.40 -24.92
CA GLN A 318 -1.42 -21.38 -25.75
C GLN A 318 0.08 -21.43 -25.54
N ALA A 319 0.78 -20.78 -26.43
CA ALA A 319 1.75 -19.85 -25.92
C ALA A 319 1.37 -18.42 -26.50
N PRO A 320 1.80 -17.34 -25.82
CA PRO A 320 2.10 -15.53 -26.48
C PRO A 320 2.81 -15.39 -27.95
N HIS A 321 3.69 -14.38 -28.25
CA HIS A 321 5.00 -14.46 -29.04
C HIS A 321 5.89 -13.23 -28.81
N SER A 322 5.25 -12.08 -29.00
CA SER A 322 5.66 -10.80 -28.47
C SER A 322 4.58 -10.40 -27.47
N ALA A 323 4.95 -9.78 -26.35
CA ALA A 323 3.98 -9.09 -25.51
C ALA A 323 3.85 -7.64 -25.98
N ILE A 324 2.62 -7.16 -26.17
CA ILE A 324 2.34 -5.80 -26.63
C ILE A 324 1.60 -5.05 -25.52
N VAL A 325 2.15 -3.92 -25.05
CA VAL A 325 1.44 -2.98 -24.19
C VAL A 325 0.86 -1.87 -25.08
N GLY A 326 -0.40 -2.03 -25.46
CA GLY A 326 -1.12 -1.11 -26.36
C GLY A 326 -2.13 -0.21 -25.64
N CYS A 327 -2.65 0.79 -26.34
CA CYS A 327 -3.70 1.65 -25.79
C CYS A 327 -5.07 0.96 -25.82
N ALA A 328 -5.97 1.26 -24.88
CA ALA A 328 -7.36 0.80 -24.88
C ALA A 328 -8.25 1.48 -25.96
N ASP A 329 -7.72 2.43 -26.73
CA ASP A 329 -8.41 3.09 -27.83
C ASP A 329 -8.91 2.07 -28.87
N SER A 330 -10.22 2.06 -29.14
CA SER A 330 -10.86 1.07 -30.01
C SER A 330 -10.35 1.09 -31.46
N ARG A 331 -9.71 2.18 -31.89
CA ARG A 331 -9.07 2.34 -33.22
C ARG A 331 -7.72 1.60 -33.34
N VAL A 332 -7.24 0.98 -32.26
CA VAL A 332 -5.97 0.24 -32.20
C VAL A 332 -6.22 -1.26 -31.88
N PRO A 333 -6.83 -2.04 -32.79
CA PRO A 333 -6.97 -3.50 -32.63
C PRO A 333 -5.61 -4.18 -32.84
N VAL A 334 -4.82 -4.31 -31.76
CA VAL A 334 -3.41 -4.73 -31.77
C VAL A 334 -3.16 -6.00 -32.62
N ASP A 335 -3.96 -7.04 -32.45
CA ASP A 335 -3.88 -8.30 -33.19
C ASP A 335 -4.06 -8.09 -34.72
N THR A 336 -4.94 -7.17 -35.12
CA THR A 336 -5.14 -6.82 -36.53
C THR A 336 -4.02 -5.91 -37.05
N VAL A 337 -3.55 -4.96 -36.23
CA VAL A 337 -2.47 -4.01 -36.56
C VAL A 337 -1.14 -4.71 -36.86
N PHE A 338 -0.92 -5.91 -36.32
CA PHE A 338 0.24 -6.76 -36.58
C PHE A 338 -0.10 -8.03 -37.38
N ASP A 339 -1.25 -8.09 -38.06
CA ASP A 339 -1.68 -9.24 -38.88
C ASP A 339 -1.45 -10.61 -38.21
N SER A 340 -1.97 -10.72 -36.99
CA SER A 340 -1.65 -11.75 -36.01
C SER A 340 -2.86 -12.67 -35.75
N MET A 341 -2.61 -13.99 -35.71
CA MET A 341 -3.61 -14.98 -35.32
C MET A 341 -3.82 -14.97 -33.79
N PRO A 342 -4.89 -15.59 -33.26
CA PRO A 342 -5.04 -15.76 -31.82
C PRO A 342 -3.79 -16.35 -31.17
N GLY A 343 -3.35 -15.69 -30.11
CA GLY A 343 -2.15 -16.04 -29.36
C GLY A 343 -0.84 -15.52 -29.96
N ASP A 344 -0.76 -15.02 -31.22
CA ASP A 344 0.49 -14.43 -31.75
C ASP A 344 1.04 -13.34 -30.85
N LEU A 345 0.17 -12.64 -30.15
CA LEU A 345 0.55 -11.56 -29.27
C LEU A 345 0.00 -11.84 -27.88
N PHE A 346 0.75 -11.44 -26.85
CA PHE A 346 0.13 -11.19 -25.57
C PHE A 346 -0.26 -9.73 -25.45
N VAL A 347 -1.53 -9.46 -25.72
CA VAL A 347 -2.06 -8.11 -25.84
C VAL A 347 -2.54 -7.61 -24.49
N LEU A 348 -1.75 -6.71 -23.90
CA LEU A 348 -2.08 -5.97 -22.68
C LEU A 348 -2.51 -4.56 -23.07
N ARG A 349 -3.70 -4.13 -22.62
CA ARG A 349 -4.26 -2.83 -23.03
C ARG A 349 -4.86 -2.06 -21.86
N ASN A 350 -4.44 -0.80 -21.72
CA ASN A 350 -5.04 0.20 -20.85
C ASN A 350 -5.07 1.57 -21.56
N ALA A 351 -5.88 2.50 -21.09
CA ALA A 351 -5.95 3.82 -21.72
C ALA A 351 -4.60 4.54 -21.55
N GLY A 352 -4.00 4.94 -22.67
CA GLY A 352 -2.65 5.52 -22.69
C GLY A 352 -1.50 4.52 -22.62
N ASN A 353 -1.68 3.21 -22.85
CA ASN A 353 -0.60 2.22 -23.01
C ASN A 353 0.48 2.23 -21.89
N THR A 354 0.08 2.54 -20.66
CA THR A 354 0.99 2.87 -19.56
C THR A 354 1.48 1.63 -18.81
N CYS A 355 2.77 1.58 -18.53
CA CYS A 355 3.30 0.73 -17.45
C CYS A 355 3.46 1.61 -16.20
N THR A 356 2.52 1.48 -15.26
CA THR A 356 2.55 2.17 -13.97
C THR A 356 2.66 1.21 -12.78
N HIS A 357 2.46 -0.10 -12.97
CA HIS A 357 2.17 -1.01 -11.86
C HIS A 357 2.89 -2.37 -12.02
N ALA A 358 4.03 -2.58 -11.32
CA ALA A 358 4.78 -3.84 -11.20
C ALA A 358 3.89 -5.01 -10.75
N GLU A 359 3.30 -4.96 -9.56
CA GLU A 359 2.28 -5.93 -9.15
C GLU A 359 0.93 -5.79 -9.86
N GLY A 360 0.71 -4.70 -10.60
CA GLY A 360 -0.53 -4.50 -11.34
C GLY A 360 -0.61 -5.35 -12.60
N SER A 361 -1.81 -5.41 -13.17
CA SER A 361 -2.22 -6.29 -14.27
C SER A 361 -1.52 -6.10 -15.62
N ILE A 362 -0.46 -5.29 -15.68
CA ILE A 362 0.37 -5.09 -16.89
C ILE A 362 1.77 -5.66 -16.67
N VAL A 363 2.43 -5.43 -15.54
CA VAL A 363 3.86 -5.76 -15.40
C VAL A 363 4.09 -7.13 -14.77
N GLY A 364 3.35 -7.53 -13.73
CA GLY A 364 3.31 -8.93 -13.28
C GLY A 364 2.77 -9.84 -14.40
N SER A 365 1.95 -9.25 -15.27
CA SER A 365 1.53 -9.83 -16.54
C SER A 365 2.66 -9.97 -17.57
N LEU A 366 3.67 -9.09 -17.51
CA LEU A 366 4.93 -9.23 -18.24
C LEU A 366 5.97 -10.13 -17.50
N GLU A 367 5.80 -10.47 -16.21
CA GLU A 367 6.76 -11.29 -15.41
C GLU A 367 6.47 -12.79 -15.31
N PHE A 368 5.25 -13.19 -14.92
CA PHE A 368 4.76 -14.54 -15.29
C PHE A 368 4.84 -14.68 -16.81
N CYS A 369 5.06 -13.56 -17.55
CA CYS A 369 5.39 -13.61 -18.95
C CYS A 369 6.70 -14.18 -19.41
N THR A 370 7.71 -13.35 -19.55
CA THR A 370 8.93 -13.75 -20.24
C THR A 370 9.63 -14.94 -19.53
N GLY A 371 9.20 -15.29 -18.31
CA GLY A 371 9.58 -16.48 -17.55
C GLY A 371 8.65 -17.71 -17.50
N LYS A 372 7.50 -17.83 -18.21
CA LYS A 372 6.67 -19.08 -18.16
C LYS A 372 6.41 -19.82 -19.48
N LEU A 373 5.94 -19.16 -20.53
CA LEU A 373 5.65 -19.79 -21.82
C LEU A 373 6.58 -19.28 -22.95
N GLY A 374 7.47 -18.30 -22.67
CA GLY A 374 8.74 -18.16 -23.39
C GLY A 374 8.98 -16.87 -24.20
N THR A 375 8.13 -15.84 -24.06
CA THR A 375 8.27 -14.54 -24.76
C THR A 375 9.67 -13.93 -24.66
N GLN A 376 10.25 -13.52 -25.80
CA GLN A 376 11.57 -12.86 -25.83
C GLN A 376 11.52 -11.42 -26.38
N LEU A 377 10.34 -10.86 -26.64
CA LEU A 377 10.14 -9.45 -27.00
C LEU A 377 8.92 -8.84 -26.29
N VAL A 378 9.13 -7.67 -25.68
CA VAL A 378 8.06 -6.74 -25.29
C VAL A 378 8.10 -5.50 -26.19
N LEU A 379 6.94 -5.09 -26.72
CA LEU A 379 6.77 -3.82 -27.43
C LEU A 379 5.73 -2.95 -26.70
N VAL A 380 6.14 -1.78 -26.24
CA VAL A 380 5.20 -0.74 -25.77
C VAL A 380 4.75 0.08 -26.98
N LEU A 381 3.45 0.01 -27.31
CA LEU A 381 2.87 0.61 -28.50
C LEU A 381 1.97 1.80 -28.15
N GLY A 382 2.51 3.00 -28.33
CA GLY A 382 1.73 4.24 -28.41
C GLY A 382 1.01 4.39 -29.75
N HIS A 383 0.24 5.45 -29.93
CA HIS A 383 -0.39 5.76 -31.22
C HIS A 383 -0.66 7.25 -31.43
N THR A 384 -0.78 7.68 -32.69
CA THR A 384 -1.21 9.03 -33.04
C THR A 384 -2.63 9.31 -32.55
N GLN A 385 -2.92 10.57 -32.25
CA GLN A 385 -4.23 11.03 -31.74
C GLN A 385 -4.73 10.25 -30.50
N CYS A 386 -3.83 9.87 -29.59
CA CYS A 386 -4.18 9.14 -28.37
C CYS A 386 -4.98 10.01 -27.41
N GLY A 387 -6.28 9.72 -27.24
CA GLY A 387 -7.18 10.53 -26.39
C GLY A 387 -6.75 10.64 -24.92
N ALA A 388 -6.10 9.61 -24.38
CA ALA A 388 -5.56 9.63 -23.02
C ALA A 388 -4.35 10.57 -22.88
N VAL A 389 -3.44 10.58 -23.86
CA VAL A 389 -2.29 11.49 -23.86
C VAL A 389 -2.73 12.93 -24.19
N ALA A 390 -3.69 13.11 -25.10
CA ALA A 390 -4.29 14.41 -25.39
C ALA A 390 -4.98 15.01 -24.16
N GLY A 391 -5.84 14.25 -23.48
CA GLY A 391 -6.49 14.68 -22.24
C GLY A 391 -5.50 14.95 -21.10
N ALA A 392 -4.40 14.20 -21.03
CA ALA A 392 -3.33 14.46 -20.07
C ALA A 392 -2.58 15.76 -20.35
N THR A 393 -2.30 16.05 -21.63
CA THR A 393 -1.71 17.32 -22.06
C THR A 393 -2.64 18.49 -21.78
N GLN A 394 -3.94 18.37 -22.03
CA GLN A 394 -4.92 19.40 -21.68
C GLN A 394 -5.05 19.57 -20.16
N THR A 395 -4.97 18.48 -19.38
CA THR A 395 -4.93 18.51 -17.91
C THR A 395 -3.67 19.22 -17.37
N TYR A 396 -2.53 19.03 -18.03
CA TYR A 396 -1.28 19.74 -17.73
C TYR A 396 -1.36 21.23 -18.10
N LEU A 397 -1.66 21.56 -19.36
CA LEU A 397 -1.65 22.94 -19.88
C LEU A 397 -2.71 23.83 -19.22
N SER A 398 -3.84 23.28 -18.76
CA SER A 398 -4.86 24.00 -17.99
C SER A 398 -4.51 24.16 -16.49
N GLY A 399 -3.40 23.60 -16.02
CA GLY A 399 -3.03 23.57 -14.59
C GLY A 399 -3.93 22.68 -13.73
N ALA A 400 -4.79 21.87 -14.34
CA ALA A 400 -5.76 21.01 -13.65
C ALA A 400 -5.12 19.81 -12.91
N THR A 401 -3.80 19.59 -13.06
CA THR A 401 -2.98 18.71 -12.21
C THR A 401 -2.97 19.10 -10.72
N SER A 402 -3.33 20.34 -10.39
CA SER A 402 -3.33 20.87 -9.02
C SER A 402 -4.58 20.55 -8.18
N LYS A 403 -5.61 19.96 -8.80
CA LYS A 403 -6.86 19.52 -8.13
C LYS A 403 -6.88 18.02 -7.95
N ALA A 404 -7.61 17.51 -6.95
CA ALA A 404 -7.89 16.08 -6.88
C ALA A 404 -8.78 15.66 -8.08
N PRO A 405 -8.56 14.48 -8.68
CA PRO A 405 -9.32 14.04 -9.84
C PRO A 405 -10.73 13.60 -9.41
N GLY A 406 -11.76 14.21 -10.01
CA GLY A 406 -13.18 13.87 -9.81
C GLY A 406 -13.67 12.66 -10.62
N SER A 407 -12.74 11.96 -11.28
CA SER A 407 -13.01 10.70 -11.97
C SER A 407 -11.73 9.84 -12.08
N ALA A 408 -11.88 8.52 -12.24
CA ALA A 408 -10.77 7.64 -12.58
C ALA A 408 -10.18 7.93 -13.97
N LEU A 409 -10.95 8.63 -14.84
CA LEU A 409 -10.43 9.21 -16.08
C LEU A 409 -9.48 10.35 -15.75
N GLU A 410 -9.90 11.38 -15.00
CA GLU A 410 -9.02 12.47 -14.56
C GLU A 410 -7.78 11.96 -13.82
N GLY A 411 -7.90 10.92 -12.97
CA GLY A 411 -6.76 10.32 -12.28
C GLY A 411 -5.74 9.70 -13.22
N LEU A 412 -6.19 9.08 -14.32
CA LEU A 412 -5.33 8.63 -15.40
C LEU A 412 -4.69 9.81 -16.15
N LEU A 413 -5.47 10.83 -16.49
CA LEU A 413 -4.98 12.02 -17.22
C LEU A 413 -3.94 12.79 -16.38
N GLN A 414 -4.13 12.87 -15.06
CA GLN A 414 -3.16 13.46 -14.13
C GLN A 414 -1.92 12.58 -13.93
N GLY A 415 -2.06 11.25 -13.84
CA GLY A 415 -0.91 10.34 -13.81
C GLY A 415 -0.06 10.41 -15.07
N LEU A 416 -0.70 10.64 -16.23
CA LEU A 416 -0.03 10.92 -17.51
C LEU A 416 0.46 12.37 -17.64
N ALA A 417 0.04 13.31 -16.81
CA ALA A 417 0.38 14.72 -16.97
C ALA A 417 1.88 15.01 -16.75
N GLY A 418 2.60 14.17 -15.99
CA GLY A 418 4.06 14.24 -15.89
C GLY A 418 4.77 13.94 -17.23
N VAL A 419 4.15 13.13 -18.10
CA VAL A 419 4.63 12.89 -19.47
C VAL A 419 4.40 14.13 -20.33
N ALA A 420 3.22 14.74 -20.24
CA ALA A 420 2.90 15.96 -20.97
C ALA A 420 3.76 17.15 -20.53
N GLN A 421 4.03 17.26 -19.22
CA GLN A 421 5.02 18.19 -18.67
C GLN A 421 6.37 17.97 -19.33
N LYS A 422 6.90 16.74 -19.29
CA LYS A 422 8.22 16.45 -19.84
C LYS A 422 8.31 16.72 -21.34
N ALA A 423 7.23 16.44 -22.09
CA ALA A 423 7.14 16.77 -23.51
C ALA A 423 7.10 18.29 -23.77
N SER A 424 6.43 19.06 -22.91
CA SER A 424 6.42 20.53 -22.98
C SER A 424 7.76 21.16 -22.58
N GLU A 425 8.51 20.53 -21.67
CA GLU A 425 9.87 20.93 -21.31
C GLU A 425 10.85 20.67 -22.47
N ASP A 426 10.75 19.50 -23.12
CA ASP A 426 11.62 19.12 -24.25
C ASP A 426 11.43 20.00 -25.49
N LEU A 427 10.19 20.42 -25.78
CA LEU A 427 9.87 21.28 -26.93
C LEU A 427 9.95 22.78 -26.61
N GLY A 428 9.96 23.15 -25.33
CA GLY A 428 10.02 24.52 -24.85
C GLY A 428 8.69 25.31 -24.90
N PRO A 429 8.65 26.51 -24.29
CA PRO A 429 7.42 27.25 -23.96
C PRO A 429 6.71 27.92 -25.15
N LYS A 430 7.02 27.52 -26.39
CA LYS A 430 6.36 27.98 -27.63
C LYS A 430 5.81 26.82 -28.47
N ALA A 431 5.77 25.61 -27.91
CA ALA A 431 5.21 24.45 -28.59
C ALA A 431 3.69 24.50 -28.61
N GLU A 432 3.10 24.33 -29.80
CA GLU A 432 1.65 24.16 -29.98
C GLU A 432 1.15 22.90 -29.27
N GLU A 433 -0.06 22.91 -28.73
CA GLU A 433 -0.64 21.76 -27.99
C GLU A 433 -0.54 20.45 -28.79
N ALA A 434 -0.85 20.48 -30.08
CA ALA A 434 -0.78 19.31 -30.95
C ALA A 434 0.66 18.73 -31.06
N ALA A 435 1.69 19.57 -31.02
CA ALA A 435 3.08 19.14 -31.01
C ALA A 435 3.48 18.55 -29.64
N VAL A 436 3.02 19.16 -28.54
CA VAL A 436 3.20 18.62 -27.19
C VAL A 436 2.52 17.25 -27.04
N VAL A 437 1.28 17.08 -27.54
CA VAL A 437 0.59 15.77 -27.56
C VAL A 437 1.35 14.74 -28.39
N ALA A 438 1.82 15.10 -29.59
CA ALA A 438 2.55 14.18 -30.46
C ALA A 438 3.87 13.70 -29.83
N HIS A 439 4.65 14.60 -29.21
CA HIS A 439 5.88 14.25 -28.51
C HIS A 439 5.58 13.50 -27.18
N ALA A 440 4.52 13.87 -26.46
CA ALA A 440 4.09 13.17 -25.24
C ALA A 440 3.73 11.70 -25.49
N VAL A 441 3.23 11.31 -26.67
CA VAL A 441 3.05 9.89 -27.03
C VAL A 441 4.40 9.17 -27.03
N LYS A 442 5.46 9.78 -27.57
CA LYS A 442 6.82 9.22 -27.63
C LYS A 442 7.47 9.15 -26.25
N VAL A 443 7.32 10.22 -25.45
CA VAL A 443 7.78 10.25 -24.05
C VAL A 443 7.05 9.19 -23.21
N ASN A 444 5.74 8.99 -23.40
CA ASN A 444 4.94 7.99 -22.68
C ASN A 444 5.41 6.56 -22.93
N VAL A 445 5.70 6.24 -24.20
CA VAL A 445 6.21 4.93 -24.61
C VAL A 445 7.54 4.63 -23.92
N PHE A 446 8.50 5.57 -23.95
CA PHE A 446 9.78 5.36 -23.27
C PHE A 446 9.68 5.41 -21.74
N ASN A 447 8.80 6.24 -21.17
CA ASN A 447 8.50 6.21 -19.73
C ASN A 447 8.04 4.82 -19.29
N SER A 448 7.16 4.19 -20.08
CA SER A 448 6.67 2.83 -19.83
C SER A 448 7.72 1.74 -20.10
N VAL A 449 8.65 1.92 -21.05
CA VAL A 449 9.80 1.01 -21.22
C VAL A 449 10.77 1.11 -20.03
N ASN A 450 11.08 2.34 -19.60
CA ASN A 450 11.92 2.61 -18.42
C ASN A 450 11.30 2.00 -17.17
N PHE A 451 9.98 2.08 -17.06
CA PHE A 451 9.22 1.46 -15.98
C PHE A 451 9.54 -0.02 -15.80
N LEU A 452 9.43 -0.79 -16.89
CA LEU A 452 9.66 -2.23 -16.88
C LEU A 452 11.10 -2.55 -16.45
N LEU A 453 12.08 -1.86 -17.06
CA LEU A 453 13.50 -2.02 -16.78
C LEU A 453 13.91 -1.57 -15.36
N LYS A 454 13.16 -0.67 -14.72
CA LYS A 454 13.46 -0.17 -13.38
C LYS A 454 12.77 -0.98 -12.28
N PHE A 455 11.53 -1.42 -12.49
CA PHE A 455 10.68 -1.97 -11.42
C PHE A 455 10.40 -3.47 -11.48
N SER A 456 10.65 -4.15 -12.60
CA SER A 456 10.59 -5.62 -12.66
C SER A 456 12.00 -6.22 -12.68
N GLU A 457 12.37 -6.97 -11.65
CA GLU A 457 13.68 -7.65 -11.66
C GLU A 457 13.71 -8.89 -12.57
N PRO A 458 12.66 -9.73 -12.65
CA PRO A 458 12.59 -10.84 -13.60
C PRO A 458 12.74 -10.40 -15.07
N LEU A 459 12.01 -9.36 -15.50
CA LEU A 459 12.17 -8.79 -16.85
C LEU A 459 13.61 -8.29 -17.06
N ARG A 460 14.09 -7.48 -16.11
CA ARG A 460 15.41 -6.86 -16.19
C ARG A 460 16.54 -7.89 -16.24
N GLU A 461 16.46 -8.98 -15.48
CA GLU A 461 17.43 -10.07 -15.50
C GLU A 461 17.44 -10.84 -16.83
N LEU A 462 16.28 -11.01 -17.49
CA LEU A 462 16.22 -11.62 -18.82
C LEU A 462 16.82 -10.68 -19.88
N VAL A 463 16.61 -9.36 -19.76
CA VAL A 463 17.28 -8.36 -20.62
C VAL A 463 18.79 -8.34 -20.37
N ARG A 464 19.27 -8.40 -19.11
CA ARG A 464 20.72 -8.50 -18.80
C ARG A 464 21.37 -9.77 -19.41
N LYS A 465 20.61 -10.85 -19.58
CA LYS A 465 21.07 -12.11 -20.20
C LYS A 465 20.99 -12.14 -21.73
N GLY A 466 20.18 -11.27 -22.35
CA GLY A 466 19.86 -11.36 -23.78
C GLY A 466 18.78 -12.41 -24.11
N ASP A 467 18.01 -12.85 -23.10
CA ASP A 467 16.84 -13.72 -23.28
C ASP A 467 15.55 -12.92 -23.49
N LEU A 468 15.62 -11.59 -23.39
CA LEU A 468 14.50 -10.68 -23.59
C LEU A 468 14.98 -9.34 -24.18
N ASP A 469 14.17 -8.74 -25.06
CA ASP A 469 14.26 -7.33 -25.42
C ASP A 469 12.96 -6.57 -25.06
N ILE A 470 13.09 -5.28 -24.76
CA ILE A 470 11.98 -4.37 -24.44
C ILE A 470 12.16 -3.09 -25.28
N GLN A 471 11.25 -2.89 -26.23
CA GLN A 471 11.29 -1.80 -27.21
C GLN A 471 10.01 -0.95 -27.18
N GLY A 472 10.07 0.24 -27.78
CA GLY A 472 8.93 1.12 -28.01
C GLY A 472 8.49 1.19 -29.47
N GLY A 473 7.24 1.60 -29.72
CA GLY A 473 6.70 1.90 -31.04
C GLY A 473 5.53 2.88 -30.99
N ILE A 474 5.21 3.50 -32.14
CA ILE A 474 4.04 4.38 -32.30
C ILE A 474 3.25 3.94 -33.54
N TYR A 475 1.98 3.57 -33.36
CA TYR A 475 1.04 3.27 -34.43
C TYR A 475 0.41 4.56 -35.01
N HIS A 476 0.57 4.79 -36.30
CA HIS A 476 0.03 5.94 -37.02
C HIS A 476 -1.35 5.58 -37.60
N LEU A 477 -2.42 5.98 -36.91
CA LEU A 477 -3.83 5.72 -37.25
C LEU A 477 -4.15 6.05 -38.72
N GLU A 478 -3.52 7.09 -39.25
CA GLU A 478 -3.72 7.67 -40.57
C GLU A 478 -3.16 6.81 -41.72
N THR A 479 -2.22 5.92 -41.42
CA THR A 479 -1.48 5.13 -42.44
C THR A 479 -1.46 3.63 -42.16
N GLY A 480 -1.94 3.20 -41.00
CA GLY A 480 -1.85 1.82 -40.53
C GLY A 480 -0.44 1.37 -40.14
N LYS A 481 0.58 2.23 -40.21
CA LYS A 481 1.99 1.85 -39.98
C LYS A 481 2.43 2.04 -38.53
N VAL A 482 3.35 1.20 -38.06
CA VAL A 482 4.08 1.37 -36.80
C VAL A 482 5.47 1.94 -37.05
N GLU A 483 5.76 3.09 -36.44
CA GLU A 483 7.12 3.61 -36.24
C GLU A 483 7.74 2.84 -35.06
N PHE A 484 8.69 1.94 -35.34
CA PHE A 484 9.42 1.21 -34.29
C PHE A 484 10.53 2.12 -33.75
N LEU A 485 10.48 2.43 -32.45
CA LEU A 485 11.40 3.35 -31.78
C LEU A 485 12.68 2.67 -31.24
N GLY A 486 12.68 1.34 -31.14
CA GLY A 486 13.77 0.58 -30.54
C GLY A 486 13.78 0.64 -29.00
N ARG A 487 14.94 0.35 -28.40
CA ARG A 487 15.18 0.39 -26.94
C ARG A 487 15.15 1.84 -26.43
N SER A 488 14.84 2.01 -25.15
CA SER A 488 14.89 3.33 -24.50
C SER A 488 16.30 3.95 -24.52
N PRO A 489 16.43 5.28 -24.67
CA PRO A 489 17.70 5.98 -24.47
C PRO A 489 18.37 5.71 -23.10
N GLN A 490 17.58 5.42 -22.06
CA GLN A 490 18.09 5.13 -20.70
C GLN A 490 18.42 3.64 -20.48
N HIS A 491 18.24 2.77 -21.48
CA HIS A 491 18.28 1.31 -21.30
C HIS A 491 19.60 0.80 -20.67
N ALA A 492 20.76 1.29 -21.12
CA ALA A 492 22.06 0.86 -20.57
C ALA A 492 22.28 1.32 -19.12
N GLU A 493 21.93 2.58 -18.81
CA GLU A 493 21.99 3.14 -17.46
C GLU A 493 21.08 2.33 -16.51
N LEU A 494 19.83 2.14 -16.90
CA LEU A 494 18.84 1.38 -16.13
C LEU A 494 19.29 -0.05 -15.87
N LEU A 495 19.84 -0.76 -16.86
CA LEU A 495 20.40 -2.11 -16.65
C LEU A 495 21.56 -2.13 -15.65
N SER A 496 22.44 -1.12 -15.68
CA SER A 496 23.63 -1.01 -14.83
C SER A 496 23.36 -0.56 -13.38
N SER A 497 22.23 0.12 -13.14
CA SER A 497 21.89 0.67 -11.82
C SER A 497 21.91 -0.38 -10.70
N LYS A 498 22.48 -0.08 -9.53
CA LYS A 498 22.28 -0.96 -8.36
C LYS A 498 20.85 -0.81 -7.87
N ARG A 499 20.16 -1.94 -7.69
CA ARG A 499 18.80 -1.99 -7.16
C ARG A 499 18.80 -2.58 -5.76
N SER A 500 17.98 -1.99 -4.90
CA SER A 500 17.84 -2.28 -3.48
C SER A 500 16.48 -2.89 -3.22
N VAL A 501 16.31 -4.14 -3.66
CA VAL A 501 15.15 -4.95 -3.26
C VAL A 501 15.44 -5.55 -1.87
N PRO A 502 14.52 -5.44 -0.89
CA PRO A 502 14.65 -6.12 0.40
C PRO A 502 15.00 -7.62 0.25
N PRO A 503 15.91 -8.17 1.10
CA PRO A 503 16.28 -9.59 1.07
C PRO A 503 15.09 -10.56 1.24
N SER A 504 14.01 -10.09 1.87
CA SER A 504 12.74 -10.79 2.02
C SER A 504 12.05 -11.06 0.69
N ILE A 505 11.90 -10.03 -0.13
CA ILE A 505 11.22 -10.06 -1.43
C ILE A 505 12.03 -10.88 -2.44
N THR A 506 13.37 -10.81 -2.39
CA THR A 506 14.26 -11.58 -3.28
C THR A 506 14.39 -13.07 -2.91
N THR A 507 14.10 -13.46 -1.66
CA THR A 507 14.17 -14.87 -1.21
C THR A 507 12.81 -15.54 -0.99
N GLY A 508 11.72 -14.77 -0.97
CA GLY A 508 10.39 -15.24 -0.55
C GLY A 508 10.28 -15.54 0.95
N ALA A 509 11.33 -15.26 1.73
CA ALA A 509 11.40 -15.52 3.17
C ALA A 509 11.48 -14.20 3.95
N VAL A 510 10.41 -13.89 4.68
CA VAL A 510 10.31 -12.70 5.57
C VAL A 510 11.54 -12.50 6.46
N ARG A 511 11.95 -11.24 6.66
CA ARG A 511 13.11 -10.91 7.50
C ARG A 511 12.83 -11.26 8.96
N THR A 512 13.60 -12.21 9.48
CA THR A 512 13.51 -12.69 10.87
C THR A 512 14.77 -12.30 11.64
N SER A 513 14.81 -12.47 12.98
CA SER A 513 15.99 -12.13 13.81
C SER A 513 17.33 -12.69 13.29
N LYS A 514 17.31 -13.79 12.53
CA LYS A 514 18.46 -14.41 11.86
C LYS A 514 18.98 -13.64 10.63
N SER A 515 18.22 -12.70 10.08
CA SER A 515 18.52 -11.98 8.82
C SER A 515 19.52 -10.82 8.95
N GLY A 516 20.00 -10.51 10.16
CA GLY A 516 21.03 -9.50 10.43
C GLY A 516 20.61 -8.03 10.17
N PRO A 517 21.37 -7.04 10.67
CA PRO A 517 21.09 -5.64 10.42
C PRO A 517 21.43 -5.22 8.99
N VAL A 518 20.70 -4.24 8.44
CA VAL A 518 20.94 -3.65 7.11
C VAL A 518 21.68 -2.31 7.27
N LEU A 519 22.48 -1.91 6.28
CA LEU A 519 23.14 -0.60 6.28
C LEU A 519 22.12 0.53 6.01
N PRO A 520 22.26 1.73 6.60
CA PRO A 520 21.32 2.83 6.39
C PRO A 520 21.21 3.29 4.93
N SER A 521 22.30 3.20 4.16
CA SER A 521 22.31 3.44 2.71
C SER A 521 21.35 2.52 1.97
N ASP A 522 21.44 1.23 2.28
CA ASP A 522 20.77 0.15 1.56
C ASP A 522 19.30 0.10 1.98
N ALA A 523 19.03 0.32 3.26
CA ALA A 523 17.68 0.48 3.81
C ALA A 523 16.96 1.73 3.27
N LEU A 524 17.68 2.86 3.06
CA LEU A 524 17.11 4.07 2.46
C LEU A 524 16.84 3.87 0.96
N ALA A 525 17.74 3.15 0.29
CA ALA A 525 17.55 2.80 -1.11
C ALA A 525 16.39 1.78 -1.28
N MET A 526 16.21 0.84 -0.34
CA MET A 526 15.02 -0.03 -0.27
C MET A 526 13.72 0.77 -0.12
N LEU A 527 13.70 1.79 0.77
CA LEU A 527 12.56 2.70 0.88
C LEU A 527 12.35 3.52 -0.39
N ARG A 528 13.41 4.00 -1.06
CA ARG A 528 13.28 4.77 -2.30
C ARG A 528 12.74 3.92 -3.44
N ASP A 529 13.36 2.77 -3.70
CA ASP A 529 12.91 1.83 -4.73
C ASP A 529 11.49 1.33 -4.41
N GLY A 530 11.17 1.14 -3.13
CA GLY A 530 9.86 0.69 -2.64
C GLY A 530 8.77 1.76 -2.71
N ASN A 531 9.13 3.03 -2.47
CA ASN A 531 8.22 4.16 -2.62
C ASN A 531 8.00 4.56 -4.06
N GLU A 532 9.06 4.53 -4.88
CA GLU A 532 8.93 4.76 -6.31
C GLU A 532 8.12 3.64 -6.96
N ARG A 533 8.26 2.40 -6.46
CA ARG A 533 7.30 1.31 -6.70
C ARG A 533 5.90 1.66 -6.21
N PHE A 534 5.67 2.08 -4.97
CA PHE A 534 4.30 2.39 -4.55
C PHE A 534 3.64 3.54 -5.33
N ALA A 535 4.33 4.67 -5.52
CA ALA A 535 3.73 5.94 -5.95
C ALA A 535 3.13 5.89 -7.35
N VAL A 536 3.77 5.12 -8.23
CA VAL A 536 3.27 4.75 -9.56
C VAL A 536 2.18 3.67 -9.48
N GLY A 537 2.17 2.84 -8.43
CA GLY A 537 1.18 1.78 -8.12
C GLY A 537 1.70 0.35 -8.33
N ALA A 538 3.00 0.16 -8.13
CA ALA A 538 3.84 -0.97 -8.51
C ALA A 538 4.53 -1.73 -7.37
N PRO A 539 3.82 -2.25 -6.35
CA PRO A 539 4.43 -3.13 -5.37
C PRO A 539 5.01 -4.43 -5.99
N VAL A 540 5.76 -5.20 -5.20
CA VAL A 540 6.17 -6.61 -5.41
C VAL A 540 6.17 -7.43 -4.10
N ALA A 541 5.75 -6.84 -2.98
CA ALA A 541 5.57 -7.50 -1.69
C ALA A 541 4.28 -8.36 -1.68
N GLY A 542 4.39 -9.58 -2.22
CA GLY A 542 3.27 -10.51 -2.41
C GLY A 542 2.53 -10.98 -1.14
N LYS A 543 1.56 -11.88 -1.32
CA LYS A 543 0.63 -12.32 -0.26
C LYS A 543 1.33 -12.86 0.99
N VAL A 544 0.78 -12.54 2.16
CA VAL A 544 1.26 -13.06 3.46
C VAL A 544 0.82 -14.52 3.67
N TYR A 545 1.74 -15.46 3.47
CA TYR A 545 1.49 -16.90 3.67
C TYR A 545 1.55 -17.32 5.15
N GLN A 546 1.00 -18.50 5.45
CA GLN A 546 1.04 -19.08 6.80
C GLN A 546 2.48 -19.32 7.28
N SER A 547 3.34 -19.91 6.44
CA SER A 547 4.75 -20.15 6.73
C SER A 547 5.54 -18.88 7.08
N MET A 548 5.17 -17.72 6.51
CA MET A 548 5.74 -16.43 6.87
C MET A 548 5.33 -16.01 8.29
N ARG A 549 4.05 -16.18 8.64
CA ARG A 549 3.54 -15.90 10.01
C ARG A 549 4.20 -16.83 11.04
N GLU A 550 4.36 -18.11 10.71
CA GLU A 550 5.02 -19.12 11.56
C GLU A 550 6.52 -18.81 11.76
N ALA A 551 7.23 -18.44 10.69
CA ALA A 551 8.64 -18.03 10.77
C ALA A 551 8.83 -16.79 11.65
N LEU A 552 8.01 -15.75 11.44
CA LEU A 552 8.00 -14.57 12.31
C LEU A 552 7.58 -14.91 13.75
N ALA A 553 6.72 -15.91 13.95
CA ALA A 553 6.22 -16.28 15.28
C ALA A 553 7.19 -17.11 16.12
N THR A 554 8.05 -17.87 15.46
CA THR A 554 9.04 -18.76 16.10
C THR A 554 10.45 -18.18 16.13
N VAL A 555 10.76 -17.25 15.23
CA VAL A 555 12.10 -16.65 15.09
C VAL A 555 12.12 -15.15 15.43
N GLY A 556 10.98 -14.45 15.41
CA GLY A 556 10.91 -13.00 15.59
C GLY A 556 11.35 -12.21 14.35
N GLN A 557 11.06 -10.91 14.32
CA GLN A 557 11.29 -9.99 13.18
C GLN A 557 12.73 -9.42 13.13
N ALA A 558 13.15 -8.90 11.96
CA ALA A 558 14.35 -8.06 11.82
C ALA A 558 14.16 -6.92 10.79
N PRO A 559 13.43 -5.85 11.14
CA PRO A 559 13.22 -4.72 10.25
C PRO A 559 14.54 -4.08 9.78
N HIS A 560 14.55 -3.56 8.55
CA HIS A 560 15.67 -2.80 7.99
C HIS A 560 15.52 -1.29 8.22
N THR A 561 14.29 -0.80 8.38
CA THR A 561 13.99 0.60 8.69
C THR A 561 12.88 0.74 9.73
N ALA A 562 13.07 1.66 10.69
CA ALA A 562 11.98 2.22 11.47
C ALA A 562 11.36 3.40 10.69
N VAL A 563 10.04 3.38 10.49
CA VAL A 563 9.35 4.43 9.71
C VAL A 563 8.39 5.18 10.62
N VAL A 564 8.59 6.50 10.75
CA VAL A 564 7.64 7.43 11.40
C VAL A 564 6.84 8.11 10.30
N GLY A 565 5.55 7.83 10.18
CA GLY A 565 4.70 8.49 9.19
C GLY A 565 3.35 8.92 9.75
N CYS A 566 2.58 9.63 8.93
CA CYS A 566 1.31 10.15 9.42
C CYS A 566 0.30 9.02 9.68
N ALA A 567 -0.57 9.13 10.70
CA ALA A 567 -1.68 8.19 10.95
C ALA A 567 -2.88 8.33 9.99
N ASP A 568 -2.79 9.22 9.00
CA ASP A 568 -3.78 9.39 7.95
C ASP A 568 -4.02 8.07 7.17
N SER A 569 -5.24 7.53 7.27
CA SER A 569 -5.58 6.19 6.78
C SER A 569 -5.58 6.02 5.26
N ARG A 570 -5.35 7.08 4.47
CA ARG A 570 -5.39 7.03 2.99
C ARG A 570 -4.55 5.90 2.40
N VAL A 571 -3.36 5.65 2.97
CA VAL A 571 -2.55 4.47 2.63
C VAL A 571 -1.77 3.98 3.86
N PRO A 572 -1.64 2.66 4.07
CA PRO A 572 -0.51 2.00 4.73
C PRO A 572 0.90 2.55 4.48
N LEU A 573 1.83 2.39 5.44
CA LEU A 573 3.25 2.66 5.19
C LEU A 573 3.98 1.46 4.59
N GLU A 574 3.64 0.24 5.00
CA GLU A 574 4.20 -1.00 4.45
C GLU A 574 3.89 -1.15 2.96
N THR A 575 2.71 -0.72 2.51
CA THR A 575 2.40 -0.58 1.08
C THR A 575 3.06 0.65 0.44
N VAL A 576 3.15 1.81 1.12
CA VAL A 576 3.85 3.01 0.61
C VAL A 576 5.35 2.81 0.38
N PHE A 577 5.93 1.76 0.94
CA PHE A 577 7.33 1.38 0.76
C PHE A 577 7.51 -0.03 0.19
N ASP A 578 6.42 -0.69 -0.22
CA ASP A 578 6.41 -2.04 -0.78
C ASP A 578 7.31 -3.04 -0.02
N ALA A 579 6.90 -3.35 1.21
CA ALA A 579 7.69 -4.13 2.16
C ALA A 579 6.88 -5.28 2.76
N LEU A 580 7.53 -6.42 3.00
CA LEU A 580 6.89 -7.61 3.58
C LEU A 580 6.83 -7.56 5.12
N PRO A 581 5.98 -8.40 5.74
CA PRO A 581 5.96 -8.60 7.18
C PRO A 581 7.36 -8.81 7.78
N GLY A 582 7.77 -7.91 8.69
CA GLY A 582 9.07 -7.96 9.36
C GLY A 582 10.19 -7.13 8.69
N ASP A 583 9.93 -6.47 7.57
CA ASP A 583 10.90 -5.59 6.89
C ASP A 583 10.91 -4.15 7.45
N LEU A 584 9.74 -3.64 7.86
CA LEU A 584 9.59 -2.29 8.42
C LEU A 584 9.03 -2.34 9.83
N PHE A 585 9.51 -1.42 10.66
CA PHE A 585 8.96 -1.16 11.98
C PHE A 585 8.20 0.17 11.93
N VAL A 586 6.90 0.09 11.70
CA VAL A 586 6.04 1.24 11.39
C VAL A 586 5.48 1.87 12.66
N LEU A 587 5.64 3.18 12.77
CA LEU A 587 5.09 4.06 13.80
C LEU A 587 4.26 5.13 13.12
N ARG A 588 2.98 5.24 13.50
CA ARG A 588 2.05 6.17 12.87
C ARG A 588 1.42 7.15 13.85
N ASN A 589 1.28 8.38 13.39
CA ASN A 589 1.29 9.57 14.21
C ASN A 589 0.50 10.70 13.50
N ALA A 590 -0.48 11.36 14.12
CA ALA A 590 -1.17 12.51 13.52
C ALA A 590 -0.21 13.70 13.24
N GLY A 591 0.25 13.82 11.99
CA GLY A 591 1.20 14.85 11.55
C GLY A 591 2.67 14.44 11.56
N ASN A 592 2.98 13.16 11.76
CA ASN A 592 4.34 12.58 11.77
C ASN A 592 5.37 13.34 12.64
N THR A 593 4.93 13.78 13.82
CA THR A 593 5.73 14.46 14.85
C THR A 593 6.73 13.53 15.54
N CYS A 594 7.59 14.10 16.40
CA CYS A 594 8.45 13.38 17.33
C CYS A 594 8.92 14.36 18.42
N THR A 595 7.99 14.81 19.25
CA THR A 595 8.24 15.84 20.29
C THR A 595 8.81 15.25 21.58
N HIS A 596 9.33 16.10 22.47
CA HIS A 596 9.81 15.68 23.80
C HIS A 596 8.71 15.14 24.74
N ALA A 597 7.43 15.22 24.36
CA ALA A 597 6.30 14.59 25.06
C ALA A 597 5.97 13.18 24.53
N GLU A 598 6.53 12.76 23.38
CA GLU A 598 6.22 11.50 22.70
C GLU A 598 7.20 10.36 23.06
N GLY A 599 7.35 10.08 24.36
CA GLY A 599 8.21 9.00 24.87
C GLY A 599 7.95 7.62 24.26
N SER A 600 6.70 7.26 23.92
CA SER A 600 6.35 5.98 23.32
C SER A 600 6.68 5.86 21.83
N LEU A 601 6.68 6.97 21.08
CA LEU A 601 7.17 6.98 19.70
C LEU A 601 8.69 6.91 19.69
N LEU A 602 9.34 7.79 20.45
CA LEU A 602 10.78 7.78 20.66
C LEU A 602 11.25 6.41 21.20
N GLY A 603 10.43 5.76 22.02
CA GLY A 603 10.72 4.49 22.64
C GLY A 603 10.49 3.27 21.76
N SER A 604 9.49 3.34 20.90
CA SER A 604 9.34 2.36 19.83
C SER A 604 10.50 2.48 18.82
N LEU A 605 10.96 3.71 18.50
CA LEU A 605 12.17 3.92 17.68
C LEU A 605 13.40 3.25 18.33
N GLU A 606 13.62 3.46 19.61
CA GLU A 606 14.75 2.84 20.30
C GLU A 606 14.61 1.34 20.53
N PHE A 607 13.40 0.79 20.66
CA PHE A 607 13.19 -0.66 20.61
C PHE A 607 13.67 -1.21 19.27
N CYS A 608 13.38 -0.47 18.20
CA CYS A 608 13.81 -0.82 16.86
C CYS A 608 15.33 -0.72 16.68
N THR A 609 16.00 0.34 17.18
CA THR A 609 17.46 0.49 17.03
C THR A 609 18.27 -0.35 18.01
N GLY A 610 17.82 -0.47 19.26
CA GLY A 610 18.51 -1.20 20.32
C GLY A 610 18.20 -2.70 20.35
N ALA A 611 16.92 -3.07 20.45
CA ALA A 611 16.53 -4.48 20.59
C ALA A 611 16.43 -5.21 19.24
N LEU A 612 16.07 -4.52 18.16
CA LEU A 612 16.00 -5.09 16.79
C LEU A 612 17.22 -4.75 15.91
N ASN A 613 18.21 -3.97 16.39
CA ASN A 613 19.44 -3.58 15.66
C ASN A 613 19.16 -2.87 14.32
N THR A 614 18.04 -2.17 14.22
CA THR A 614 17.63 -1.43 13.01
C THR A 614 18.42 -0.14 12.89
N ARG A 615 18.93 0.17 11.68
CA ARG A 615 19.94 1.22 11.52
C ARG A 615 19.47 2.47 10.78
N LEU A 616 18.30 2.42 10.16
CA LEU A 616 17.66 3.59 9.57
C LEU A 616 16.39 3.95 10.33
N ILE A 617 16.23 5.25 10.59
CA ILE A 617 14.96 5.87 10.97
C ILE A 617 14.57 6.78 9.79
N PHE A 618 13.34 6.66 9.30
CA PHE A 618 12.83 7.45 8.18
C PHE A 618 11.53 8.15 8.56
N VAL A 619 11.46 9.47 8.39
CA VAL A 619 10.27 10.28 8.71
C VAL A 619 9.56 10.67 7.43
N LEU A 620 8.28 10.30 7.29
CA LEU A 620 7.46 10.52 6.10
C LEU A 620 6.26 11.45 6.39
N GLY A 621 6.30 12.65 5.80
CA GLY A 621 5.14 13.51 5.62
C GLY A 621 4.39 13.24 4.31
N HIS A 622 3.19 13.80 4.18
CA HIS A 622 2.35 13.66 2.99
C HIS A 622 1.54 14.92 2.69
N THR A 623 1.16 15.08 1.42
CA THR A 623 0.37 16.23 0.96
C THR A 623 -1.06 16.20 1.49
N ASN A 624 -1.63 17.39 1.68
CA ASN A 624 -2.97 17.58 2.25
C ASN A 624 -3.17 16.86 3.62
N CYS A 625 -2.15 16.83 4.48
CA CYS A 625 -2.28 16.30 5.84
C CYS A 625 -3.29 17.09 6.67
N GLY A 626 -4.26 16.39 7.27
CA GLY A 626 -5.31 17.00 8.11
C GLY A 626 -4.74 17.72 9.34
N ALA A 627 -3.85 17.07 10.08
CA ALA A 627 -3.20 17.63 11.27
C ALA A 627 -2.44 18.94 10.98
N ILE A 628 -1.58 18.95 9.94
CA ILE A 628 -0.83 20.14 9.54
C ILE A 628 -1.74 21.28 9.07
N LYS A 629 -2.84 20.98 8.34
CA LYS A 629 -3.86 21.98 7.98
C LYS A 629 -4.54 22.58 9.22
N GLY A 630 -4.88 21.74 10.21
CA GLY A 630 -5.44 22.17 11.50
C GLY A 630 -4.51 23.12 12.26
N ALA A 631 -3.26 22.69 12.50
CA ALA A 631 -2.25 23.48 13.20
C ALA A 631 -1.97 24.83 12.50
N THR A 632 -1.83 24.82 11.17
CA THR A 632 -1.65 26.04 10.37
C THR A 632 -2.84 27.00 10.50
N SER A 633 -4.07 26.47 10.49
CA SER A 633 -5.29 27.27 10.63
C SER A 633 -5.37 27.96 12.00
N ALA A 634 -5.05 27.24 13.07
CA ALA A 634 -5.04 27.78 14.44
C ALA A 634 -4.01 28.92 14.60
N PHE A 635 -2.79 28.74 14.07
CA PHE A 635 -1.74 29.77 14.09
C PHE A 635 -2.12 31.03 13.29
N LEU A 636 -2.78 30.88 12.14
CA LEU A 636 -3.25 32.01 11.35
C LEU A 636 -4.45 32.73 11.99
N GLN A 637 -5.26 32.04 12.77
CA GLN A 637 -6.36 32.64 13.55
C GLN A 637 -5.84 33.44 14.75
N SER A 638 -4.88 32.91 15.52
CA SER A 638 -4.32 33.64 16.67
C SER A 638 -3.61 34.93 16.28
N LYS A 639 -2.93 34.97 15.11
CA LYS A 639 -2.39 36.21 14.54
C LYS A 639 -3.46 37.26 14.18
N LYS A 640 -4.68 36.85 13.81
CA LYS A 640 -5.77 37.79 13.47
C LYS A 640 -6.44 38.42 14.68
N GLN A 641 -6.32 37.82 15.88
CA GLN A 641 -6.94 38.31 17.11
C GLN A 641 -6.08 39.33 17.91
N GLY A 642 -5.04 39.91 17.29
CA GLY A 642 -4.32 41.07 17.85
C GLY A 642 -3.29 40.79 18.95
N GLY A 643 -3.02 39.51 19.28
CA GLY A 643 -2.12 39.09 20.38
C GLY A 643 -0.61 39.42 20.21
N ALA A 644 -0.25 40.37 19.35
CA ALA A 644 1.14 40.64 18.94
C ALA A 644 2.07 41.12 20.07
N LYS A 645 1.54 41.67 21.18
CA LYS A 645 2.35 42.16 22.30
C LYS A 645 2.62 41.11 23.39
N ASP A 646 1.70 40.18 23.63
CA ASP A 646 1.84 39.17 24.68
C ASP A 646 2.79 38.03 24.26
N LEU A 647 2.76 37.65 22.98
CA LEU A 647 3.64 36.59 22.47
C LEU A 647 5.13 37.01 22.50
N GLN A 648 5.45 38.29 22.32
CA GLN A 648 6.83 38.76 22.35
C GLN A 648 7.47 38.60 23.74
N GLY A 649 6.75 38.95 24.81
CA GLY A 649 7.22 38.73 26.19
C GLY A 649 7.39 37.24 26.53
N LYS A 650 6.46 36.38 26.06
CA LYS A 650 6.55 34.92 26.25
C LYS A 650 7.71 34.30 25.47
N LEU A 651 8.01 34.79 24.25
CA LEU A 651 9.19 34.41 23.47
C LEU A 651 10.50 34.90 24.11
N GLU A 652 10.51 36.04 24.80
CA GLU A 652 11.69 36.51 25.55
C GLU A 652 11.90 35.75 26.87
N GLY A 653 10.85 35.15 27.45
CA GLY A 653 11.00 34.09 28.45
C GLY A 653 11.71 32.85 27.88
N LEU A 654 11.24 32.36 26.72
CA LEU A 654 11.83 31.22 26.01
C LEU A 654 13.29 31.46 25.54
N ARG A 655 13.71 32.71 25.31
CA ARG A 655 15.12 33.04 24.99
C ARG A 655 16.13 32.64 26.06
N ARG A 656 15.70 32.36 27.30
CA ARG A 656 16.58 31.80 28.37
C ARG A 656 16.63 30.27 28.39
N GLY A 657 15.93 29.58 27.48
CA GLY A 657 15.81 28.12 27.43
C GLY A 657 16.05 27.53 26.03
N ALA A 658 17.29 27.62 25.53
CA ALA A 658 17.87 26.68 24.55
C ALA A 658 17.14 26.37 23.22
N ILE A 659 16.30 27.26 22.66
CA ILE A 659 15.71 27.11 21.31
C ILE A 659 16.12 28.26 20.38
N VAL A 660 17.38 28.26 19.92
CA VAL A 660 17.91 29.27 18.97
C VAL A 660 18.73 28.69 17.80
N GLY A 661 19.24 27.45 17.90
CA GLY A 661 20.11 26.89 16.86
C GLY A 661 19.43 26.62 15.51
N TYR A 662 18.20 26.09 15.50
CA TYR A 662 17.67 25.42 14.30
C TYR A 662 16.84 26.30 13.35
N CYS A 663 16.29 27.42 13.81
CA CYS A 663 15.34 28.22 13.03
C CYS A 663 15.98 29.27 12.12
N ARG A 664 17.31 29.44 12.14
CA ARG A 664 18.02 30.40 11.30
C ARG A 664 18.43 29.78 9.97
N ASP A 665 19.16 28.67 10.05
CA ASP A 665 19.71 27.93 8.91
C ASP A 665 18.63 27.50 7.90
N VAL A 666 17.44 27.16 8.38
CA VAL A 666 16.28 26.79 7.55
C VAL A 666 15.74 27.98 6.73
N LEU A 667 15.85 29.22 7.21
CA LEU A 667 15.38 30.41 6.48
C LEU A 667 16.40 30.88 5.45
N ASP A 668 17.69 30.84 5.77
CA ASP A 668 18.75 31.25 4.85
C ASP A 668 18.86 30.31 3.62
N CYS A 669 18.48 29.03 3.76
CA CYS A 669 18.45 28.06 2.64
C CYS A 669 17.38 28.33 1.57
N PHE A 670 16.29 29.06 1.88
CA PHE A 670 15.24 29.39 0.90
C PHE A 670 15.52 30.67 0.09
N GLY A 671 16.70 31.29 0.28
CA GLY A 671 17.11 32.49 -0.47
C GLY A 671 17.93 32.23 -1.74
N ALA A 672 18.27 30.97 -2.07
CA ALA A 672 19.28 30.66 -3.08
C ALA A 672 19.08 29.30 -3.83
N TRP A 673 17.86 29.05 -4.32
CA TRP A 673 17.54 28.03 -5.35
C TRP A 673 16.45 28.55 -6.28
#